data_AF-A0A094GIM0-F1
#
_entry.id   AF-A0A094GIM0-F1
#
_cell.length_a   1.000
_cell.length_b   1.000
_cell.length_c   1.000
_cell.angle_alpha   90.00
_cell.angle_beta   90.00
_cell.angle_gamma   90.00
#
_symmetry.space_group_name_H-M   'P 1'
#
loop_
_entity.id
_entity.type
_entity.pdbx_description
1 polymer ?
#
loop_
_entity_poly.entity_id
_entity_poly.type
_entity_poly.pdbx_seq_one_letter_code
_entity_poly.pdbx_strand_id
1 'polypeptide(L)'
;MWLDRLSGTSTPTPRPNASSTPQSRSYSPVPRKSSRLLPQAGPQRPNFSPRSSSLSIASNDSTTSLLGNSRKPTDSSSSNLRSTTLTYSDPIQVLDKLLDIDLESSLAANKDGIWGNDELQGYVDFTGLTLHEFVQGDVVNESQVSEALTATKCWYSAIDNVVFNTNQAYTDEIDKARFEDLHQSIRACNDILNSVELNLTSFQNDLGDVSAEIETLRARSTTLSSRLENRKVVEHGLTPVVEEITVSQSIVKTISEGDIDETWIFALNVVGKWSKALSTKEIEAHNIKSVADLRPMRDQLVNIAIERIRDFLVAQIKALRSPNINAQIVQQRHFIRYKDLFAFLWNHHQTLAEEIGQAYMNTMRWYYLNHFTRYERALSKVKIHVIDKHDVLGNDDSPRKSTLLTSSKAAGPPHDAFSLGRRNDILTTSNQAALPSHLAEEDTATHYLEFPFRNFNLALIDNICAEYSFLTAFFSPSLSFQTVARYFNYIFSPTFELGHNLTKSLVSETFDSFGLLLCVRLNQKFNFKLQRHKIPVGDSYINGTNMLLWPRFQVIMDLHCESVRKLTSNLPSAPPTSKAELAKQSAAPSFMAQRFGQLIQGILELSKETGDDEPVSTSLARLRSALETFLARVAKSIDGQRKRERFLENSFSLILTIIGDAQGKLATEQRFQIQAMMTASQDTK
;
A
#
# COMPACT_ATOMS: atom_id res chain seq x y z
N MET A 1 -1.22 -1.08 27.34
CA MET A 1 -0.26 -0.64 26.30
C MET A 1 0.82 0.34 26.77
N TRP A 2 0.61 1.03 27.89
CA TRP A 2 1.65 1.79 28.58
C TRP A 2 2.42 0.98 29.63
N LEU A 3 1.91 -0.22 29.96
CA LEU A 3 2.48 -1.14 30.94
C LEU A 3 3.75 -1.88 30.49
N ASP A 4 4.04 -2.06 29.19
CA ASP A 4 5.12 -2.96 28.73
C ASP A 4 5.99 -2.43 27.57
N ARG A 5 6.01 -1.10 27.32
CA ARG A 5 6.85 -0.54 26.24
C ARG A 5 8.37 -0.56 26.54
N LEU A 6 8.81 -1.04 27.70
CA LEU A 6 10.19 -0.87 28.19
C LEU A 6 11.06 -2.14 28.26
N SER A 7 10.56 -3.34 27.94
CA SER A 7 11.41 -4.55 28.01
C SER A 7 12.26 -4.81 26.75
N GLY A 8 12.47 -3.82 25.88
CA GLY A 8 13.02 -4.03 24.54
C GLY A 8 14.06 -3.02 24.04
N THR A 9 14.67 -2.20 24.91
CA THR A 9 15.76 -1.31 24.52
C THR A 9 17.07 -1.72 25.18
N SER A 10 17.95 -2.27 24.35
CA SER A 10 19.37 -2.49 24.58
C SER A 10 20.05 -1.32 25.31
N THR A 11 20.58 -1.59 26.49
CA THR A 11 21.50 -0.73 27.25
C THR A 11 22.75 -0.39 26.44
N PRO A 12 23.11 0.90 26.26
CA PRO A 12 24.44 1.27 25.81
C PRO A 12 25.44 1.19 26.98
N THR A 13 26.61 0.66 26.66
CA THR A 13 27.79 0.49 27.52
C THR A 13 28.29 1.79 28.17
N PRO A 14 28.63 1.84 29.47
CA PRO A 14 29.46 2.89 30.04
C PRO A 14 30.95 2.52 30.00
N ARG A 15 31.80 3.44 29.51
CA ARG A 15 33.27 3.39 29.65
C ARG A 15 33.68 3.74 31.10
N PRO A 16 34.81 3.22 31.62
CA PRO A 16 35.17 3.33 33.03
C PRO A 16 35.98 4.60 33.33
N ASN A 17 35.73 5.20 34.50
CA ASN A 17 36.68 6.10 35.16
C ASN A 17 37.17 5.46 36.46
N ALA A 18 38.46 5.61 36.70
CA ALA A 18 39.23 4.99 37.77
C ALA A 18 39.12 5.75 39.10
N SER A 19 39.00 5.02 40.21
CA SER A 19 39.82 5.12 41.42
C SER A 19 39.05 4.74 42.71
N SER A 20 39.77 4.05 43.60
CA SER A 20 39.48 3.75 45.01
C SER A 20 38.58 2.53 45.35
N THR A 21 39.26 1.41 45.62
CA THR A 21 38.91 0.36 46.59
C THR A 21 39.32 0.81 48.01
N PRO A 22 38.84 0.24 49.16
CA PRO A 22 38.81 -1.20 49.38
C PRO A 22 37.76 -1.86 50.32
N GLN A 23 37.73 -3.19 50.21
CA GLN A 23 37.42 -4.23 51.22
C GLN A 23 35.95 -4.56 51.60
N SER A 24 35.47 -5.72 51.15
CA SER A 24 35.26 -6.91 52.01
C SER A 24 34.99 -8.17 51.16
N ARG A 25 35.56 -9.30 51.59
CA ARG A 25 35.51 -10.63 50.94
C ARG A 25 34.49 -11.54 51.63
N SER A 26 33.95 -12.51 50.89
CA SER A 26 33.63 -13.90 51.31
C SER A 26 33.34 -14.73 50.02
N TYR A 27 34.31 -15.42 49.41
CA TYR A 27 34.49 -16.91 49.39
C TYR A 27 33.18 -17.72 49.50
N SER A 28 32.76 -18.53 48.51
CA SER A 28 33.31 -19.86 48.14
C SER A 28 32.61 -20.48 46.89
N PRO A 29 33.17 -21.53 46.23
CA PRO A 29 33.02 -21.82 44.78
C PRO A 29 32.45 -23.23 44.41
N VAL A 30 32.53 -23.59 43.11
CA VAL A 30 32.66 -24.96 42.46
C VAL A 30 31.42 -25.45 41.65
N PRO A 31 31.52 -26.18 40.50
CA PRO A 31 32.35 -26.00 39.28
C PRO A 31 31.62 -26.33 37.93
N ARG A 32 32.33 -26.10 36.81
CA ARG A 32 32.01 -26.57 35.44
C ARG A 32 32.20 -28.08 35.25
N LYS A 33 31.46 -28.71 34.32
CA LYS A 33 31.93 -29.87 33.53
C LYS A 33 31.41 -29.87 32.10
N SER A 34 32.31 -30.23 31.20
CA SER A 34 32.17 -30.46 29.76
C SER A 34 32.82 -31.83 29.45
N SER A 35 32.19 -32.67 28.63
CA SER A 35 32.76 -33.71 27.73
C SER A 35 31.68 -34.76 27.42
N ARG A 36 31.19 -34.89 26.18
CA ARG A 36 31.66 -35.87 25.16
C ARG A 36 32.04 -37.24 25.73
N LEU A 37 31.34 -38.29 25.29
CA LEU A 37 31.86 -39.61 24.92
C LEU A 37 30.75 -40.46 24.23
N LEU A 38 31.02 -40.87 22.99
CA LEU A 38 30.46 -42.00 22.22
C LEU A 38 31.10 -43.33 22.74
N PRO A 39 30.72 -44.59 22.36
CA PRO A 39 30.65 -45.03 20.94
C PRO A 39 29.81 -46.30 20.53
N GLN A 40 29.75 -46.49 19.18
CA GLN A 40 29.84 -47.73 18.38
C GLN A 40 28.69 -48.76 18.26
N ALA A 41 28.19 -48.96 17.02
CA ALA A 41 28.27 -50.23 16.25
C ALA A 41 27.69 -50.08 14.81
N GLY A 42 28.46 -50.49 13.78
CA GLY A 42 28.05 -50.68 12.37
C GLY A 42 27.93 -52.17 12.00
N PRO A 43 27.63 -52.54 10.73
CA PRO A 43 28.68 -52.81 9.71
C PRO A 43 28.29 -52.31 8.28
N GLN A 44 29.16 -51.60 7.54
CA GLN A 44 30.21 -52.04 6.58
C GLN A 44 29.75 -52.38 5.14
N ARG A 45 30.43 -51.73 4.17
CA ARG A 45 30.30 -51.76 2.70
C ARG A 45 30.91 -53.03 2.06
N PRO A 46 31.04 -53.08 0.72
CA PRO A 46 32.40 -52.89 0.19
C PRO A 46 32.54 -51.94 -1.02
N ASN A 47 33.76 -51.42 -1.16
CA ASN A 47 34.32 -50.63 -2.28
C ASN A 47 35.42 -51.44 -2.97
N PHE A 48 35.60 -51.30 -4.29
CA PHE A 48 36.85 -51.31 -5.10
C PHE A 48 36.40 -51.09 -6.57
N SER A 49 37.04 -50.44 -7.54
CA SER A 49 38.13 -49.46 -7.72
C SER A 49 38.14 -49.09 -9.24
N PRO A 50 38.88 -48.06 -9.71
CA PRO A 50 38.57 -47.37 -10.96
C PRO A 50 39.46 -47.75 -12.15
N ARG A 51 38.87 -47.81 -13.36
CA ARG A 51 39.48 -47.41 -14.65
C ARG A 51 38.51 -47.68 -15.80
N SER A 52 38.01 -46.62 -16.43
CA SER A 52 38.09 -46.37 -17.88
C SER A 52 37.06 -45.32 -18.29
N SER A 53 37.52 -44.47 -19.17
CA SER A 53 36.92 -43.28 -19.77
C SER A 53 35.69 -43.55 -20.62
N SER A 54 34.71 -42.64 -20.59
CA SER A 54 34.16 -42.00 -21.80
C SER A 54 33.16 -40.89 -21.44
N LEU A 55 33.26 -39.80 -22.18
CA LEU A 55 32.39 -38.63 -22.16
C LEU A 55 30.97 -38.99 -22.59
N SER A 56 29.95 -38.49 -21.91
CA SER A 56 28.57 -38.54 -22.36
C SER A 56 27.89 -37.18 -22.19
N ILE A 57 27.79 -36.46 -23.31
CA ILE A 57 26.82 -35.40 -23.58
C ILE A 57 25.49 -36.12 -23.83
N ALA A 58 24.49 -35.89 -22.97
CA ALA A 58 23.15 -36.45 -23.13
C ALA A 58 22.22 -35.39 -23.73
N SER A 59 21.95 -35.56 -25.02
CA SER A 59 20.83 -34.98 -25.76
C SER A 59 19.52 -35.66 -25.37
N ASN A 60 18.47 -34.85 -25.22
CA ASN A 60 17.12 -35.28 -24.87
C ASN A 60 16.25 -35.25 -26.13
N ASP A 61 16.27 -36.35 -26.89
CA ASP A 61 15.29 -36.63 -27.95
C ASP A 61 14.34 -37.72 -27.44
N SER A 62 13.04 -37.46 -27.51
CA SER A 62 12.01 -38.48 -27.35
C SER A 62 10.97 -38.33 -28.44
N THR A 63 10.90 -39.39 -29.22
CA THR A 63 10.18 -39.58 -30.46
C THR A 63 8.74 -40.03 -30.22
N THR A 64 7.92 -39.70 -31.21
CA THR A 64 6.53 -40.07 -31.39
C THR A 64 6.34 -41.59 -31.47
N SER A 65 5.41 -42.11 -30.68
CA SER A 65 5.00 -43.51 -30.68
C SER A 65 4.05 -43.83 -31.83
N LEU A 66 4.53 -44.67 -32.76
CA LEU A 66 3.72 -45.38 -33.75
C LEU A 66 3.08 -46.62 -33.11
N LEU A 67 1.79 -46.85 -33.42
CA LEU A 67 0.97 -47.94 -32.94
C LEU A 67 1.37 -49.29 -33.55
N GLY A 68 1.34 -50.33 -32.72
CA GLY A 68 1.79 -51.68 -33.03
C GLY A 68 0.82 -52.52 -33.87
N ASN A 69 1.40 -53.27 -34.81
CA ASN A 69 0.76 -54.36 -35.54
C ASN A 69 0.55 -55.58 -34.64
N SER A 70 -0.68 -56.10 -34.58
CA SER A 70 -0.98 -57.46 -34.13
C SER A 70 -1.40 -58.31 -35.33
N ARG A 71 -0.71 -59.44 -35.54
CA ARG A 71 -0.98 -60.47 -36.55
C ARG A 71 -2.20 -61.31 -36.17
N LYS A 72 -3.09 -61.58 -37.13
CA LYS A 72 -3.73 -62.91 -37.40
C LYS A 72 -4.39 -62.91 -38.80
N PRO A 73 -4.64 -64.10 -39.40
CA PRO A 73 -4.42 -64.31 -40.83
C PRO A 73 -5.70 -64.28 -41.70
N THR A 74 -5.45 -64.05 -43.01
CA THR A 74 -6.20 -64.45 -44.21
C THR A 74 -7.62 -65.00 -44.04
N ASP A 75 -8.59 -64.29 -44.61
CA ASP A 75 -9.64 -64.90 -45.44
C ASP A 75 -10.07 -63.93 -46.56
N SER A 76 -10.34 -64.52 -47.72
CA SER A 76 -10.59 -63.89 -49.01
C SER A 76 -12.05 -63.49 -49.23
N SER A 77 -12.32 -62.28 -49.75
CA SER A 77 -13.35 -62.03 -50.79
C SER A 77 -13.53 -60.53 -51.12
N SER A 78 -13.26 -60.20 -52.38
CA SER A 78 -13.93 -59.25 -53.29
C SER A 78 -14.72 -58.01 -52.78
N SER A 79 -14.33 -56.88 -53.39
CA SER A 79 -15.16 -55.86 -54.08
C SER A 79 -15.90 -54.74 -53.32
N ASN A 80 -15.79 -53.55 -53.94
CA ASN A 80 -16.64 -52.35 -53.87
C ASN A 80 -16.30 -51.25 -52.85
N LEU A 81 -15.28 -50.45 -53.17
CA LEU A 81 -15.14 -49.07 -52.70
C LEU A 81 -16.05 -48.15 -53.53
N ARG A 82 -17.17 -47.73 -52.94
CA ARG A 82 -17.91 -46.53 -53.36
C ARG A 82 -17.28 -45.31 -52.69
N SER A 83 -16.87 -44.33 -53.48
CA SER A 83 -16.46 -43.01 -53.02
C SER A 83 -17.66 -42.23 -52.51
N THR A 84 -17.62 -41.79 -51.25
CA THR A 84 -18.46 -40.70 -50.75
C THR A 84 -17.59 -39.48 -50.52
N THR A 85 -17.71 -38.50 -51.40
CA THR A 85 -17.18 -37.15 -51.22
C THR A 85 -17.96 -36.46 -50.10
N LEU A 86 -17.32 -36.26 -48.94
CA LEU A 86 -17.81 -35.36 -47.90
C LEU A 86 -17.26 -33.96 -48.19
N THR A 87 -18.17 -33.04 -48.50
CA THR A 87 -17.94 -31.60 -48.56
C THR A 87 -17.59 -31.09 -47.16
N TYR A 88 -16.37 -30.58 -46.98
CA TYR A 88 -16.01 -29.83 -45.77
C TYR A 88 -16.50 -28.38 -45.93
N SER A 89 -17.29 -27.89 -44.99
CA SER A 89 -17.56 -26.45 -44.83
C SER A 89 -16.33 -25.76 -44.25
N ASP A 90 -16.10 -24.50 -44.64
CA ASP A 90 -14.92 -23.73 -44.26
C ASP A 90 -14.76 -23.66 -42.73
N PRO A 91 -13.59 -24.05 -42.17
CA PRO A 91 -13.39 -24.13 -40.72
C PRO A 91 -13.52 -22.76 -40.03
N ILE A 92 -13.32 -21.67 -40.78
CA ILE A 92 -13.45 -20.29 -40.29
C ILE A 92 -14.92 -19.99 -39.99
N GLN A 93 -15.85 -20.35 -40.86
CA GLN A 93 -17.29 -20.14 -40.63
C GLN A 93 -17.85 -20.98 -39.49
N VAL A 94 -17.27 -22.17 -39.26
CA VAL A 94 -17.63 -23.03 -38.13
C VAL A 94 -17.14 -22.44 -36.81
N LEU A 95 -15.94 -21.84 -36.80
CA LEU A 95 -15.38 -21.14 -35.64
C LEU A 95 -16.13 -19.84 -35.33
N ASP A 96 -16.49 -19.07 -36.34
CA ASP A 96 -17.26 -17.83 -36.23
C ASP A 96 -18.62 -18.09 -35.54
N LYS A 97 -19.27 -19.18 -35.95
CA LYS A 97 -20.55 -19.64 -35.38
C LYS A 97 -20.44 -20.25 -33.98
N LEU A 98 -19.25 -20.67 -33.55
CA LEU A 98 -18.99 -21.28 -32.24
C LEU A 98 -18.49 -20.27 -31.20
N LEU A 99 -17.83 -19.20 -31.65
CA LEU A 99 -17.17 -18.22 -30.80
C LEU A 99 -17.85 -16.84 -30.81
N ASP A 100 -18.73 -16.56 -31.78
CA ASP A 100 -19.49 -15.29 -31.90
C ASP A 100 -18.57 -14.05 -31.86
N ILE A 101 -17.39 -14.15 -32.51
CA ILE A 101 -16.40 -13.08 -32.64
C ILE A 101 -16.08 -12.91 -34.12
N ASP A 102 -16.53 -11.79 -34.71
CA ASP A 102 -16.44 -11.46 -36.14
C ASP A 102 -14.98 -11.20 -36.59
N LEU A 103 -14.28 -12.28 -36.94
CA LEU A 103 -12.86 -12.30 -37.30
C LEU A 103 -12.57 -11.70 -38.69
N GLU A 104 -13.56 -11.57 -39.58
CA GLU A 104 -13.39 -10.99 -40.92
C GLU A 104 -13.00 -9.50 -40.86
N SER A 105 -13.47 -8.78 -39.84
CA SER A 105 -13.16 -7.36 -39.63
C SER A 105 -11.68 -7.09 -39.29
N SER A 106 -10.99 -8.06 -38.69
CA SER A 106 -9.60 -7.93 -38.22
C SER A 106 -8.55 -8.08 -39.34
N LEU A 107 -8.90 -8.81 -40.41
CA LEU A 107 -8.03 -9.02 -41.57
C LEU A 107 -8.11 -7.89 -42.61
N ALA A 108 -9.19 -7.10 -42.61
CA ALA A 108 -9.34 -5.97 -43.51
C ALA A 108 -8.43 -4.77 -43.16
N ALA A 109 -7.95 -4.68 -41.91
CA ALA A 109 -7.14 -3.57 -41.43
C ALA A 109 -5.64 -3.64 -41.79
N ASN A 110 -5.16 -4.75 -42.36
CA ASN A 110 -3.74 -4.95 -42.70
C ASN A 110 -3.43 -4.96 -44.20
N LYS A 111 -4.38 -4.54 -45.05
CA LYS A 111 -4.12 -4.30 -46.47
C LYS A 111 -3.81 -2.82 -46.72
N ASP A 112 -2.69 -2.35 -46.21
CA ASP A 112 -2.05 -1.16 -46.76
C ASP A 112 -0.52 -1.28 -46.66
N GLY A 113 0.09 -1.45 -47.84
CA GLY A 113 1.53 -1.41 -48.04
C GLY A 113 2.16 -2.75 -48.41
N ILE A 114 2.36 -3.01 -49.70
CA ILE A 114 3.68 -2.84 -50.36
C ILE A 114 3.67 -3.40 -51.80
N TRP A 115 3.81 -2.45 -52.73
CA TRP A 115 4.54 -2.46 -54.02
C TRP A 115 3.94 -3.21 -55.21
N GLY A 116 3.33 -2.40 -56.08
CA GLY A 116 3.15 -2.73 -57.50
C GLY A 116 4.50 -2.72 -58.22
N ASN A 117 4.69 -3.74 -59.04
CA ASN A 117 5.49 -3.67 -60.26
C ASN A 117 4.53 -3.99 -61.40
N ASP A 118 3.90 -2.93 -61.89
CA ASP A 118 3.15 -2.90 -63.13
C ASP A 118 4.11 -2.37 -64.20
N GLU A 119 4.96 -3.25 -64.73
CA GLU A 119 5.68 -3.05 -65.99
C GLU A 119 6.25 -4.40 -66.44
N LEU A 120 5.94 -4.79 -67.68
CA LEU A 120 6.21 -6.07 -68.37
C LEU A 120 5.10 -7.15 -68.31
N GLN A 121 3.85 -6.77 -68.62
CA GLN A 121 2.96 -7.67 -69.36
C GLN A 121 3.29 -7.63 -70.85
N GLY A 122 4.38 -8.30 -71.23
CA GLY A 122 4.55 -8.80 -72.59
C GLY A 122 3.75 -10.09 -72.71
N TYR A 123 2.62 -10.03 -73.42
CA TYR A 123 1.85 -11.20 -73.80
C TYR A 123 2.72 -12.10 -74.68
N VAL A 124 3.32 -13.15 -74.10
CA VAL A 124 3.89 -14.25 -74.88
C VAL A 124 2.80 -15.30 -75.01
N ASP A 125 2.12 -15.27 -76.15
CA ASP A 125 1.19 -16.31 -76.57
C ASP A 125 2.00 -17.55 -76.95
N PHE A 126 2.07 -18.53 -76.05
CA PHE A 126 2.54 -19.86 -76.43
C PHE A 126 1.38 -20.60 -77.11
N THR A 127 1.14 -20.26 -78.37
CA THR A 127 0.36 -21.14 -79.25
C THR A 127 1.14 -22.45 -79.40
N GLY A 128 0.51 -23.55 -79.01
CA GLY A 128 1.10 -24.89 -79.05
C GLY A 128 1.38 -25.34 -80.48
N LEU A 129 2.62 -25.13 -80.94
CA LEU A 129 3.13 -25.63 -82.22
C LEU A 129 4.53 -26.23 -82.03
N THR A 130 4.79 -27.31 -82.77
CA THR A 130 6.01 -28.12 -82.71
C THR A 130 7.20 -27.44 -83.40
N LEU A 131 8.40 -27.67 -82.86
CA LEU A 131 9.73 -27.16 -83.26
C LEU A 131 10.12 -27.22 -84.76
N HIS A 132 9.35 -27.91 -85.61
CA HIS A 132 9.60 -28.01 -87.05
C HIS A 132 9.07 -26.80 -87.85
N GLU A 133 8.16 -26.00 -87.29
CA GLU A 133 7.51 -24.90 -88.01
C GLU A 133 8.23 -23.54 -87.86
N PHE A 134 9.15 -23.43 -86.90
CA PHE A 134 9.93 -22.19 -86.68
C PHE A 134 11.13 -22.04 -87.64
N VAL A 135 11.58 -23.13 -88.28
CA VAL A 135 12.77 -23.13 -89.17
C VAL A 135 12.42 -22.82 -90.63
N GLN A 136 11.14 -22.89 -91.02
CA GLN A 136 10.70 -22.65 -92.40
C GLN A 136 10.16 -21.23 -92.66
N GLY A 137 10.17 -20.36 -91.65
CA GLY A 137 9.52 -19.05 -91.68
C GLY A 137 10.47 -17.86 -91.85
N ASP A 138 11.49 -17.95 -92.69
CA ASP A 138 12.18 -16.76 -93.20
C ASP A 138 12.30 -16.89 -94.72
N VAL A 139 11.34 -16.28 -95.40
CA VAL A 139 11.26 -16.22 -96.87
C VAL A 139 11.64 -14.82 -97.32
N VAL A 140 12.33 -14.78 -98.46
CA VAL A 140 12.36 -13.73 -99.49
C VAL A 140 13.56 -12.78 -99.43
N ASN A 141 14.54 -13.02 -100.32
CA ASN A 141 14.54 -12.27 -101.58
C ASN A 141 15.40 -12.95 -102.67
N GLU A 142 14.79 -13.07 -103.85
CA GLU A 142 15.32 -12.87 -105.21
C GLU A 142 16.72 -13.43 -105.58
N SER A 143 17.01 -13.93 -106.78
CA SER A 143 16.36 -14.20 -108.06
C SER A 143 17.52 -14.66 -108.95
N GLN A 144 17.21 -15.33 -110.07
CA GLN A 144 18.15 -15.82 -111.10
C GLN A 144 18.83 -17.14 -110.69
N VAL A 145 18.84 -18.22 -111.46
CA VAL A 145 18.82 -18.39 -112.91
C VAL A 145 18.05 -19.67 -113.19
N SER A 146 16.98 -19.54 -113.97
CA SER A 146 16.37 -20.67 -114.66
C SER A 146 17.15 -20.90 -115.96
N GLU A 147 17.96 -21.95 -115.98
CA GLU A 147 18.44 -22.53 -117.23
C GLU A 147 18.35 -24.06 -117.13
N ALA A 148 17.48 -24.61 -117.99
CA ALA A 148 17.45 -25.98 -118.47
C ALA A 148 17.31 -27.14 -117.44
N LEU A 149 16.06 -27.46 -117.09
CA LEU A 149 15.63 -28.85 -116.92
C LEU A 149 14.57 -29.19 -117.98
N THR A 150 15.02 -29.23 -119.25
CA THR A 150 14.30 -29.89 -120.35
C THR A 150 15.30 -30.70 -121.17
N ALA A 151 15.65 -31.89 -120.69
CA ALA A 151 16.16 -32.97 -121.52
C ALA A 151 16.16 -34.26 -120.68
N THR A 152 15.11 -35.07 -120.83
CA THR A 152 15.18 -36.37 -121.52
C THR A 152 15.65 -37.46 -120.54
N LYS A 153 14.73 -38.29 -120.03
CA LYS A 153 14.31 -39.54 -120.67
C LYS A 153 15.49 -40.37 -121.17
N CYS A 154 15.44 -41.66 -120.83
CA CYS A 154 16.38 -42.73 -121.17
C CYS A 154 17.52 -42.87 -120.17
N TRP A 155 17.76 -44.00 -119.52
CA TRP A 155 17.25 -45.36 -119.61
C TRP A 155 17.59 -46.04 -118.28
N TYR A 156 16.67 -46.76 -117.67
CA TYR A 156 17.02 -47.96 -116.89
C TYR A 156 15.86 -48.96 -116.95
N SER A 157 15.78 -49.64 -118.09
CA SER A 157 15.10 -50.93 -118.22
C SER A 157 15.91 -51.79 -119.19
N ALA A 158 16.99 -52.39 -118.71
CA ALA A 158 17.61 -53.57 -119.30
C ALA A 158 18.81 -53.98 -118.43
N ILE A 159 18.53 -54.59 -117.28
CA ILE A 159 19.43 -55.62 -116.77
C ILE A 159 18.88 -56.91 -117.35
N ASP A 160 19.53 -57.41 -118.39
CA ASP A 160 19.71 -58.83 -118.54
C ASP A 160 21.00 -59.11 -119.32
N ASN A 161 21.82 -59.95 -118.69
CA ASN A 161 22.81 -60.84 -119.26
C ASN A 161 24.24 -60.36 -119.62
N VAL A 162 25.16 -60.84 -118.78
CA VAL A 162 26.29 -61.74 -119.14
C VAL A 162 27.52 -61.15 -119.88
N VAL A 163 28.62 -61.09 -119.10
CA VAL A 163 30.00 -61.55 -119.41
C VAL A 163 30.74 -60.98 -120.63
N PHE A 164 31.85 -60.23 -120.41
CA PHE A 164 33.25 -60.69 -120.66
C PHE A 164 34.31 -59.57 -120.45
N ASN A 165 35.38 -59.95 -119.74
CA ASN A 165 36.81 -59.61 -119.91
C ASN A 165 37.48 -58.28 -119.46
N THR A 166 38.42 -58.49 -118.53
CA THR A 166 39.84 -58.07 -118.46
C THR A 166 40.25 -56.65 -118.03
N ASN A 167 40.86 -56.61 -116.83
CA ASN A 167 42.05 -55.87 -116.37
C ASN A 167 42.10 -54.33 -116.44
N GLN A 168 42.06 -53.67 -115.28
CA GLN A 168 43.11 -52.75 -114.79
C GLN A 168 42.67 -52.06 -113.48
N ALA A 169 43.13 -52.60 -112.35
CA ALA A 169 43.01 -52.02 -111.01
C ALA A 169 44.38 -51.45 -110.64
N TYR A 170 44.49 -50.15 -110.34
CA TYR A 170 45.58 -49.62 -109.48
C TYR A 170 45.43 -48.14 -109.05
N THR A 171 44.41 -47.38 -109.48
CA THR A 171 44.27 -45.95 -109.11
C THR A 171 43.03 -45.57 -108.29
N ASP A 172 42.10 -46.49 -108.05
CA ASP A 172 40.88 -46.22 -107.24
C ASP A 172 41.04 -46.50 -105.73
N GLU A 173 42.08 -47.22 -105.31
CA GLU A 173 42.21 -47.65 -103.91
C GLU A 173 42.67 -46.54 -102.95
N ILE A 174 43.43 -45.54 -103.42
CA ILE A 174 43.97 -44.49 -102.54
C ILE A 174 42.92 -43.42 -102.21
N ASP A 175 42.13 -43.01 -103.20
CA ASP A 175 41.06 -42.02 -103.00
C ASP A 175 39.88 -42.64 -102.25
N LYS A 176 39.55 -43.91 -102.51
CA LYS A 176 38.55 -44.66 -101.74
C LYS A 176 38.92 -44.77 -100.26
N ALA A 177 40.19 -45.04 -99.94
CA ALA A 177 40.65 -45.10 -98.56
C ALA A 177 40.56 -43.75 -97.81
N ARG A 178 40.83 -42.62 -98.47
CA ARG A 178 40.68 -41.28 -97.86
C ARG A 178 39.22 -40.89 -97.63
N PHE A 179 38.33 -41.20 -98.58
CA PHE A 179 36.90 -40.97 -98.40
C PHE A 179 36.29 -41.93 -97.38
N GLU A 180 36.77 -43.17 -97.27
CA GLU A 180 36.39 -44.12 -96.22
C GLU A 180 36.87 -43.64 -94.83
N ASP A 181 38.09 -43.12 -94.70
CA ASP A 181 38.60 -42.57 -93.43
C ASP A 181 37.85 -41.29 -93.00
N LEU A 182 37.53 -40.40 -93.96
CA LEU A 182 36.68 -39.24 -93.70
C LEU A 182 35.27 -39.67 -93.27
N HIS A 183 34.67 -40.65 -93.97
CA HIS A 183 33.35 -41.18 -93.62
C HIS A 183 33.36 -41.86 -92.24
N GLN A 184 34.44 -42.57 -91.90
CA GLN A 184 34.67 -43.15 -90.58
C GLN A 184 34.73 -42.07 -89.50
N SER A 185 35.42 -40.95 -89.76
CA SER A 185 35.50 -39.82 -88.82
C SER A 185 34.17 -39.07 -88.66
N ILE A 186 33.40 -38.89 -89.75
CA ILE A 186 32.06 -38.27 -89.70
C ILE A 186 31.09 -39.19 -88.96
N ARG A 187 31.18 -40.50 -89.14
CA ARG A 187 30.42 -41.48 -88.35
C ARG A 187 30.79 -41.43 -86.88
N ALA A 188 32.08 -41.38 -86.56
CA ALA A 188 32.54 -41.22 -85.18
C ALA A 188 32.07 -39.90 -84.55
N CYS A 189 32.11 -38.78 -85.29
CA CYS A 189 31.57 -37.49 -84.83
C CYS A 189 30.06 -37.54 -84.65
N ASN A 190 29.32 -38.22 -85.54
CA ASN A 190 27.88 -38.43 -85.40
C ASN A 190 27.52 -39.33 -84.22
N ASP A 191 28.32 -40.36 -83.93
CA ASP A 191 28.11 -41.22 -82.77
C ASP A 191 28.40 -40.46 -81.47
N ILE A 192 29.42 -39.59 -81.46
CA ILE A 192 29.68 -38.67 -80.35
C ILE A 192 28.54 -37.66 -80.22
N LEU A 193 28.06 -37.06 -81.31
CA LEU A 193 26.92 -36.14 -81.31
C LEU A 193 25.64 -36.81 -80.83
N ASN A 194 25.34 -38.03 -81.26
CA ASN A 194 24.22 -38.84 -80.75
C ASN A 194 24.39 -39.11 -79.25
N SER A 195 25.61 -39.39 -78.78
CA SER A 195 25.86 -39.60 -77.35
C SER A 195 25.66 -38.30 -76.55
N VAL A 196 26.07 -37.15 -77.10
CA VAL A 196 25.87 -35.84 -76.48
C VAL A 196 24.38 -35.47 -76.51
N GLU A 197 23.68 -35.74 -77.59
CA GLU A 197 22.24 -35.52 -77.72
C GLU A 197 21.45 -36.37 -76.73
N LEU A 198 21.78 -37.67 -76.61
CA LEU A 198 21.14 -38.58 -75.67
C LEU A 198 21.43 -38.18 -74.22
N ASN A 199 22.67 -37.78 -73.91
CA ASN A 199 23.01 -37.24 -72.59
C ASN A 199 22.30 -35.91 -72.31
N LEU A 200 22.17 -35.01 -73.29
CA LEU A 200 21.46 -33.73 -73.10
C LEU A 200 19.96 -33.95 -72.95
N THR A 201 19.38 -34.91 -73.67
CA THR A 201 17.97 -35.28 -73.54
C THR A 201 17.72 -35.98 -72.20
N SER A 202 18.64 -36.82 -71.72
CA SER A 202 18.55 -37.39 -70.36
C SER A 202 18.69 -36.30 -69.29
N PHE A 203 19.65 -35.37 -69.42
CA PHE A 203 19.77 -34.23 -68.52
C PHE A 203 18.53 -33.33 -68.54
N GLN A 204 17.90 -33.13 -69.71
CA GLN A 204 16.66 -32.36 -69.82
C GLN A 204 15.50 -33.05 -69.12
N ASN A 205 15.38 -34.37 -69.27
CA ASN A 205 14.37 -35.17 -68.57
C ASN A 205 14.62 -35.17 -67.06
N ASP A 206 15.86 -35.36 -66.62
CA ASP A 206 16.25 -35.29 -65.21
C ASP A 206 15.97 -33.88 -64.63
N LEU A 207 16.22 -32.82 -65.39
CA LEU A 207 15.89 -31.44 -64.98
C LEU A 207 14.37 -31.23 -64.91
N GLY A 208 13.62 -31.86 -65.82
CA GLY A 208 12.16 -31.88 -65.81
C GLY A 208 11.60 -32.58 -64.58
N ASP A 209 12.14 -33.75 -64.24
CA ASP A 209 11.76 -34.53 -63.07
C ASP A 209 12.13 -33.81 -61.76
N VAL A 210 13.34 -33.26 -61.67
CA VAL A 210 13.78 -32.45 -60.52
C VAL A 210 12.96 -31.17 -60.41
N SER A 211 12.60 -30.52 -61.52
CA SER A 211 11.75 -29.33 -61.50
C SER A 211 10.33 -29.65 -61.05
N ALA A 212 9.78 -30.78 -61.50
CA ALA A 212 8.49 -31.28 -61.04
C ALA A 212 8.54 -31.64 -59.55
N GLU A 213 9.61 -32.30 -59.08
CA GLU A 213 9.79 -32.60 -57.67
C GLU A 213 9.92 -31.32 -56.82
N ILE A 214 10.72 -30.35 -57.26
CA ILE A 214 10.86 -29.05 -56.58
C ILE A 214 9.52 -28.31 -56.54
N GLU A 215 8.74 -28.34 -57.61
CA GLU A 215 7.42 -27.69 -57.64
C GLU A 215 6.44 -28.39 -56.70
N THR A 216 6.43 -29.73 -56.67
CA THR A 216 5.60 -30.47 -55.70
C THR A 216 6.05 -30.21 -54.25
N LEU A 217 7.35 -30.07 -54.00
CA LEU A 217 7.91 -29.78 -52.69
C LEU A 217 7.60 -28.35 -52.26
N ARG A 218 7.65 -27.39 -53.19
CA ARG A 218 7.21 -26.00 -52.97
C ARG A 218 5.73 -25.93 -52.67
N ALA A 219 4.88 -26.57 -53.47
CA ALA A 219 3.43 -26.64 -53.24
C ALA A 219 3.10 -27.30 -51.88
N ARG A 220 3.85 -28.34 -51.50
CA ARG A 220 3.73 -28.97 -50.18
C ARG A 220 4.19 -28.06 -49.06
N SER A 221 5.30 -27.34 -49.24
CA SER A 221 5.85 -26.41 -48.26
C SER A 221 4.93 -25.20 -48.02
N THR A 222 4.35 -24.62 -49.07
CA THR A 222 3.37 -23.53 -48.96
C THR A 222 2.09 -23.99 -48.29
N THR A 223 1.60 -25.19 -48.62
CA THR A 223 0.43 -25.80 -47.94
C THR A 223 0.71 -26.04 -46.46
N LEU A 224 1.88 -26.57 -46.10
CA LEU A 224 2.27 -26.76 -44.71
C LEU A 224 2.44 -25.45 -43.96
N SER A 225 3.02 -24.43 -44.61
CA SER A 225 3.18 -23.09 -44.03
C SER A 225 1.82 -22.44 -43.77
N SER A 226 0.87 -22.55 -44.71
CA SER A 226 -0.50 -22.07 -44.51
C SER A 226 -1.21 -22.82 -43.37
N ARG A 227 -1.06 -24.15 -43.27
CA ARG A 227 -1.62 -24.92 -42.15
C ARG A 227 -1.00 -24.55 -40.80
N LEU A 228 0.29 -24.27 -40.79
CA LEU A 228 1.02 -23.84 -39.59
C LEU A 228 0.53 -22.46 -39.16
N GLU A 229 0.34 -21.53 -40.10
CA GLU A 229 -0.19 -20.20 -39.80
C GLU A 229 -1.62 -20.26 -39.27
N ASN A 230 -2.50 -21.04 -39.91
CA ASN A 230 -3.86 -21.25 -39.41
C ASN A 230 -3.87 -21.84 -37.99
N ARG A 231 -2.94 -22.76 -37.68
CA ARG A 231 -2.79 -23.31 -36.33
C ARG A 231 -2.29 -22.26 -35.33
N LYS A 232 -1.35 -21.41 -35.71
CA LYS A 232 -0.86 -20.31 -34.86
C LYS A 232 -1.96 -19.31 -34.54
N VAL A 233 -2.78 -18.94 -35.51
CA VAL A 233 -3.92 -18.03 -35.30
C VAL A 233 -4.91 -18.65 -34.29
N VAL A 234 -5.23 -19.94 -34.46
CA VAL A 234 -6.10 -20.67 -33.52
C VAL A 234 -5.46 -20.79 -32.14
N GLU A 235 -4.16 -21.12 -32.06
CA GLU A 235 -3.40 -21.19 -30.81
C GLU A 235 -3.40 -19.83 -30.10
N HIS A 236 -3.20 -18.73 -30.83
CA HIS A 236 -3.22 -17.39 -30.29
C HIS A 236 -4.60 -16.98 -29.76
N GLY A 237 -5.69 -17.42 -30.39
CA GLY A 237 -7.04 -17.18 -29.91
C GLY A 237 -7.43 -18.05 -28.69
N LEU A 238 -7.02 -19.31 -28.66
CA LEU A 238 -7.39 -20.26 -27.59
C LEU A 238 -6.52 -20.13 -26.33
N THR A 239 -5.23 -19.82 -26.48
CA THR A 239 -4.28 -19.69 -25.36
C THR A 239 -4.79 -18.74 -24.26
N PRO A 240 -5.20 -17.49 -24.53
CA PRO A 240 -5.66 -16.59 -23.47
C PRO A 240 -6.92 -17.10 -22.77
N VAL A 241 -7.86 -17.70 -23.51
CA VAL A 241 -9.09 -18.27 -22.92
C VAL A 241 -8.78 -19.46 -22.02
N VAL A 242 -7.83 -20.31 -22.42
CA VAL A 242 -7.42 -21.47 -21.61
C VAL A 242 -6.62 -21.02 -20.38
N GLU A 243 -5.70 -20.06 -20.51
CA GLU A 243 -4.97 -19.49 -19.38
C GLU A 243 -5.88 -18.79 -18.36
N GLU A 244 -6.94 -18.11 -18.82
CA GLU A 244 -7.93 -17.49 -17.94
C GLU A 244 -8.79 -18.50 -17.18
N ILE A 245 -9.09 -19.65 -17.78
CA ILE A 245 -9.97 -20.69 -17.20
C ILE A 245 -9.18 -21.69 -16.34
N THR A 246 -7.88 -21.85 -16.57
CA THR A 246 -7.06 -22.86 -15.87
C THR A 246 -6.44 -22.34 -14.58
N VAL A 247 -6.42 -23.21 -13.56
CA VAL A 247 -5.70 -22.98 -12.30
C VAL A 247 -4.74 -24.13 -12.07
N SER A 248 -3.51 -23.82 -11.67
CA SER A 248 -2.52 -24.84 -11.33
C SER A 248 -2.94 -25.64 -10.09
N GLN A 249 -2.78 -26.97 -10.15
CA GLN A 249 -3.07 -27.88 -9.03
C GLN A 249 -2.25 -27.55 -7.77
N SER A 250 -1.07 -26.93 -7.91
CA SER A 250 -0.28 -26.49 -6.76
C SER A 250 -1.00 -25.40 -5.95
N ILE A 251 -1.70 -24.49 -6.62
CA ILE A 251 -2.47 -23.40 -6.00
C ILE A 251 -3.67 -23.97 -5.23
N VAL A 252 -4.36 -24.93 -5.84
CA VAL A 252 -5.49 -25.64 -5.22
C VAL A 252 -5.04 -26.38 -3.95
N LYS A 253 -3.89 -27.07 -4.00
CA LYS A 253 -3.31 -27.75 -2.82
C LYS A 253 -2.90 -26.75 -1.73
N THR A 254 -2.29 -25.64 -2.10
CA THR A 254 -1.90 -24.60 -1.14
C THR A 254 -3.11 -24.03 -0.40
N ILE A 255 -4.23 -23.81 -1.08
CA ILE A 255 -5.46 -23.27 -0.45
C ILE A 255 -6.14 -24.32 0.43
N SER A 256 -6.22 -25.56 -0.05
CA SER A 256 -6.90 -26.65 0.69
C SER A 256 -6.10 -27.15 1.88
N GLU A 257 -4.79 -27.36 1.74
CA GLU A 257 -3.95 -28.04 2.75
C GLU A 257 -2.86 -27.13 3.35
N GLY A 258 -2.39 -26.10 2.65
CA GLY A 258 -1.25 -25.28 3.06
C GLY A 258 -1.54 -24.32 4.23
N ASP A 259 -0.51 -23.91 4.96
CA ASP A 259 -0.61 -22.91 6.03
C ASP A 259 -0.79 -21.48 5.49
N ILE A 260 -1.32 -20.57 6.32
CA ILE A 260 -1.63 -19.18 5.93
C ILE A 260 -0.36 -18.32 5.99
N ASP A 261 0.47 -18.47 4.97
CA ASP A 261 1.69 -17.71 4.74
C ASP A 261 1.54 -16.70 3.59
N GLU A 262 2.60 -15.96 3.25
CA GLU A 262 2.58 -15.02 2.11
C GLU A 262 2.33 -15.72 0.77
N THR A 263 2.79 -16.96 0.63
CA THR A 263 2.51 -17.83 -0.51
C THR A 263 1.02 -18.14 -0.65
N TRP A 264 0.32 -18.28 0.49
CA TRP A 264 -1.11 -18.49 0.55
C TRP A 264 -1.89 -17.26 0.10
N ILE A 265 -1.44 -16.04 0.48
CA ILE A 265 -2.03 -14.79 0.00
C ILE A 265 -1.89 -14.66 -1.52
N PHE A 266 -0.72 -15.00 -2.07
CA PHE A 266 -0.50 -15.01 -3.51
C PHE A 266 -1.46 -16.00 -4.20
N ALA A 267 -1.56 -17.22 -3.68
CA ALA A 267 -2.50 -18.23 -4.17
C ALA A 267 -3.95 -17.74 -4.12
N LEU A 268 -4.36 -17.07 -3.04
CA LEU A 268 -5.70 -16.50 -2.88
C LEU A 268 -5.97 -15.42 -3.94
N ASN A 269 -5.02 -14.53 -4.18
CA ASN A 269 -5.17 -13.47 -5.18
C ASN A 269 -5.31 -14.05 -6.60
N VAL A 270 -4.61 -15.14 -6.91
CA VAL A 270 -4.80 -15.86 -8.18
C VAL A 270 -6.20 -16.48 -8.25
N VAL A 271 -6.66 -17.14 -7.18
CA VAL A 271 -8.01 -17.74 -7.15
C VAL A 271 -9.12 -16.69 -7.19
N GLY A 272 -8.94 -15.52 -6.57
CA GLY A 272 -9.89 -14.42 -6.65
C GLY A 272 -9.99 -13.86 -8.07
N LYS A 273 -8.86 -13.67 -8.76
CA LYS A 273 -8.84 -13.28 -10.18
C LYS A 273 -9.50 -14.33 -11.06
N TRP A 274 -9.15 -15.60 -10.87
CA TRP A 274 -9.73 -16.72 -11.61
C TRP A 274 -11.24 -16.83 -11.38
N SER A 275 -11.71 -16.74 -10.14
CA SER A 275 -13.13 -16.78 -9.82
C SER A 275 -13.90 -15.63 -10.48
N LYS A 276 -13.30 -14.43 -10.54
CA LYS A 276 -13.89 -13.28 -11.21
C LYS A 276 -13.93 -13.46 -12.73
N ALA A 277 -12.82 -13.90 -13.33
CA ALA A 277 -12.73 -14.19 -14.76
C ALA A 277 -13.76 -15.26 -15.17
N LEU A 278 -13.88 -16.34 -14.42
CA LEU A 278 -14.86 -17.39 -14.68
C LEU A 278 -16.30 -16.88 -14.57
N SER A 279 -16.59 -15.99 -13.61
CA SER A 279 -17.92 -15.38 -13.46
C SER A 279 -18.24 -14.41 -14.60
N THR A 280 -17.27 -13.63 -15.07
CA THR A 280 -17.44 -12.75 -16.24
C THR A 280 -17.68 -13.55 -17.50
N LYS A 281 -16.91 -14.64 -17.73
CA LYS A 281 -17.10 -15.53 -18.88
C LYS A 281 -18.41 -16.31 -18.81
N GLU A 282 -18.93 -16.61 -17.62
CA GLU A 282 -20.27 -17.20 -17.46
C GLU A 282 -21.39 -16.25 -17.93
N ILE A 283 -21.18 -14.93 -17.79
CA ILE A 283 -22.10 -13.88 -18.24
C ILE A 283 -21.92 -13.59 -19.75
N GLU A 284 -20.69 -13.53 -20.24
CA GLU A 284 -20.38 -13.20 -21.64
C GLU A 284 -20.60 -14.39 -22.59
N ALA A 285 -20.27 -15.61 -22.15
CA ALA A 285 -20.26 -16.81 -22.99
C ALA A 285 -21.20 -17.87 -22.41
N HIS A 286 -22.50 -17.68 -22.62
CA HIS A 286 -23.57 -18.57 -22.16
C HIS A 286 -23.48 -20.03 -22.65
N ASN A 287 -22.53 -20.39 -23.53
CA ASN A 287 -22.46 -21.69 -24.20
C ASN A 287 -21.15 -22.49 -24.01
N ILE A 288 -20.21 -22.06 -23.17
CA ILE A 288 -18.97 -22.83 -22.93
C ILE A 288 -19.22 -23.91 -21.86
N LYS A 289 -19.36 -25.18 -22.29
CA LYS A 289 -19.56 -26.34 -21.39
C LYS A 289 -18.49 -26.45 -20.30
N SER A 290 -17.23 -26.15 -20.63
CA SER A 290 -16.12 -26.20 -19.67
C SER A 290 -16.28 -25.21 -18.51
N VAL A 291 -16.93 -24.05 -18.72
CA VAL A 291 -17.20 -23.07 -17.66
C VAL A 291 -18.29 -23.59 -16.71
N ALA A 292 -19.31 -24.28 -17.25
CA ALA A 292 -20.34 -24.91 -16.46
C ALA A 292 -19.79 -26.07 -15.60
N ASP A 293 -18.86 -26.87 -16.13
CA ASP A 293 -18.22 -27.98 -15.41
C ASP A 293 -17.27 -27.50 -14.30
N LEU A 294 -16.61 -26.35 -14.50
CA LEU A 294 -15.68 -25.77 -13.53
C LEU A 294 -16.37 -24.94 -12.44
N ARG A 295 -17.63 -24.53 -12.65
CA ARG A 295 -18.43 -23.81 -11.66
C ARG A 295 -18.49 -24.49 -10.28
N PRO A 296 -18.86 -25.78 -10.14
CA PRO A 296 -18.88 -26.43 -8.83
C PRO A 296 -17.49 -26.49 -8.19
N MET A 297 -16.42 -26.67 -8.99
CA MET A 297 -15.04 -26.68 -8.51
C MET A 297 -14.62 -25.29 -7.99
N ARG A 298 -15.00 -24.23 -8.70
CA ARG A 298 -14.80 -22.84 -8.25
C ARG A 298 -15.48 -22.60 -6.91
N ASP A 299 -16.77 -22.91 -6.83
CA ASP A 299 -17.57 -22.64 -5.65
C ASP A 299 -17.04 -23.44 -4.44
N GLN A 300 -16.62 -24.69 -4.64
CA GLN A 300 -15.96 -25.48 -3.59
C GLN A 300 -14.63 -24.87 -3.13
N LEU A 301 -13.76 -24.46 -4.06
CA LEU A 301 -12.47 -23.87 -3.71
C LEU A 301 -12.63 -22.53 -2.98
N VAL A 302 -13.58 -21.70 -3.42
CA VAL A 302 -13.92 -20.43 -2.77
C VAL A 302 -14.51 -20.68 -1.37
N ASN A 303 -15.39 -21.66 -1.21
CA ASN A 303 -15.96 -22.01 0.11
C ASN A 303 -14.88 -22.50 1.09
N ILE A 304 -13.96 -23.35 0.63
CA ILE A 304 -12.82 -23.80 1.45
C ILE A 304 -11.95 -22.59 1.85
N ALA A 305 -11.67 -21.68 0.91
CA ALA A 305 -10.91 -20.47 1.21
C ALA A 305 -11.62 -19.58 2.24
N ILE A 306 -12.94 -19.39 2.10
CA ILE A 306 -13.76 -18.62 3.04
C ILE A 306 -13.71 -19.25 4.44
N GLU A 307 -13.86 -20.56 4.55
CA GLU A 307 -13.81 -21.28 5.83
C GLU A 307 -12.46 -21.07 6.54
N ARG A 308 -11.36 -21.21 5.82
CA ARG A 308 -10.02 -21.04 6.38
C ARG A 308 -9.72 -19.59 6.77
N ILE A 309 -10.16 -18.62 5.95
CA ILE A 309 -10.04 -17.19 6.28
C ILE A 309 -10.82 -16.86 7.54
N ARG A 310 -12.05 -17.36 7.66
CA ARG A 310 -12.89 -17.19 8.84
C ARG A 310 -12.18 -17.70 10.09
N ASP A 311 -11.71 -18.94 10.06
CA ASP A 311 -11.08 -19.57 11.23
C ASP A 311 -9.81 -18.83 11.65
N PHE A 312 -9.01 -18.38 10.68
CA PHE A 312 -7.84 -17.55 10.94
C PHE A 312 -8.21 -16.21 11.56
N LEU A 313 -9.11 -15.43 10.94
CA LEU A 313 -9.50 -14.11 11.45
C LEU A 313 -10.15 -14.22 12.83
N VAL A 314 -10.99 -15.23 13.06
CA VAL A 314 -11.58 -15.50 14.38
C VAL A 314 -10.51 -15.86 15.41
N ALA A 315 -9.51 -16.67 15.05
CA ALA A 315 -8.39 -16.97 15.94
C ALA A 315 -7.58 -15.70 16.29
N GLN A 316 -7.31 -14.83 15.30
CA GLN A 316 -6.62 -13.56 15.54
C GLN A 316 -7.44 -12.59 16.41
N ILE A 317 -8.76 -12.51 16.21
CA ILE A 317 -9.65 -11.71 17.06
C ILE A 317 -9.67 -12.27 18.49
N LYS A 318 -9.68 -13.59 18.67
CA LYS A 318 -9.57 -14.21 19.99
C LYS A 318 -8.21 -13.90 20.64
N ALA A 319 -7.12 -13.88 19.88
CA ALA A 319 -5.80 -13.52 20.39
C ALA A 319 -5.75 -12.10 20.97
N LEU A 320 -6.52 -11.15 20.41
CA LEU A 320 -6.64 -9.77 20.95
C LEU A 320 -7.26 -9.71 22.36
N ARG A 321 -7.97 -10.75 22.79
CA ARG A 321 -8.58 -10.82 24.14
C ARG A 321 -7.63 -11.33 25.21
N SER A 322 -6.49 -11.90 24.81
CA SER A 322 -5.56 -12.47 25.77
C SER A 322 -4.88 -11.39 26.63
N PRO A 323 -4.67 -11.67 27.93
CA PRO A 323 -4.04 -10.70 28.82
C PRO A 323 -2.58 -10.46 28.42
N ASN A 324 -2.11 -9.23 28.61
CA ASN A 324 -0.72 -8.79 28.35
C ASN A 324 -0.28 -8.77 26.87
N ILE A 325 -1.19 -9.02 25.92
CA ILE A 325 -0.88 -8.85 24.51
C ILE A 325 -1.10 -7.40 24.08
N ASN A 326 -0.10 -6.85 23.39
CA ASN A 326 -0.22 -5.55 22.74
C ASN A 326 -1.07 -5.69 21.46
N ALA A 327 -2.30 -5.18 21.49
CA ALA A 327 -3.21 -5.21 20.35
C ALA A 327 -2.59 -4.63 19.07
N GLN A 328 -1.74 -3.60 19.17
CA GLN A 328 -1.07 -2.98 18.02
C GLN A 328 -0.08 -3.94 17.33
N ILE A 329 0.60 -4.79 18.10
CA ILE A 329 1.54 -5.77 17.53
C ILE A 329 0.76 -6.84 16.76
N VAL A 330 -0.36 -7.32 17.32
CA VAL A 330 -1.22 -8.30 16.64
C VAL A 330 -1.84 -7.70 15.39
N GLN A 331 -2.36 -6.47 15.47
CA GLN A 331 -2.88 -5.72 14.34
C GLN A 331 -1.84 -5.59 13.21
N GLN A 332 -0.61 -5.20 13.51
CA GLN A 332 0.43 -5.04 12.50
C GLN A 332 0.90 -6.37 11.89
N ARG A 333 1.13 -7.39 12.72
CA ARG A 333 1.70 -8.67 12.27
C ARG A 333 0.69 -9.58 11.59
N HIS A 334 -0.54 -9.64 12.09
CA HIS A 334 -1.53 -10.64 11.69
C HIS A 334 -2.72 -10.08 10.91
N PHE A 335 -3.07 -8.80 11.08
CA PHE A 335 -4.15 -8.19 10.29
C PHE A 335 -3.60 -7.41 9.09
N ILE A 336 -2.67 -6.48 9.28
CA ILE A 336 -2.17 -5.63 8.17
C ILE A 336 -1.42 -6.47 7.13
N ARG A 337 -0.56 -7.41 7.55
CA ARG A 337 0.18 -8.30 6.63
C ARG A 337 -0.78 -9.15 5.77
N TYR A 338 -1.93 -9.50 6.33
CA TYR A 338 -2.93 -10.37 5.72
C TYR A 338 -4.22 -9.60 5.37
N LYS A 339 -4.12 -8.31 5.03
CA LYS A 339 -5.28 -7.46 4.71
C LYS A 339 -6.11 -7.97 3.53
N ASP A 340 -5.44 -8.62 2.56
CA ASP A 340 -6.07 -9.15 1.35
C ASP A 340 -7.09 -10.27 1.68
N LEU A 341 -6.95 -10.95 2.83
CA LEU A 341 -7.90 -11.95 3.30
C LEU A 341 -9.30 -11.35 3.50
N PHE A 342 -9.36 -10.18 4.13
CA PHE A 342 -10.63 -9.50 4.38
C PHE A 342 -11.23 -8.96 3.08
N ALA A 343 -10.39 -8.44 2.18
CA ALA A 343 -10.84 -7.97 0.87
C ALA A 343 -11.44 -9.10 0.02
N PHE A 344 -10.81 -10.27 0.02
CA PHE A 344 -11.34 -11.47 -0.63
C PHE A 344 -12.68 -11.88 -0.01
N LEU A 345 -12.76 -11.95 1.33
CA LEU A 345 -13.98 -12.33 2.03
C LEU A 345 -15.14 -11.37 1.72
N TRP A 346 -14.87 -10.06 1.68
CA TRP A 346 -15.88 -9.05 1.36
C TRP A 346 -16.48 -9.23 -0.04
N ASN A 347 -15.65 -9.57 -1.03
CA ASN A 347 -16.08 -9.73 -2.42
C ASN A 347 -16.91 -11.00 -2.66
N HIS A 348 -16.59 -12.09 -1.96
CA HIS A 348 -17.25 -13.39 -2.16
C HIS A 348 -18.41 -13.65 -1.18
N HIS A 349 -18.32 -13.15 0.06
CA HIS A 349 -19.32 -13.41 1.10
C HIS A 349 -19.43 -12.25 2.11
N GLN A 350 -20.20 -11.23 1.74
CA GLN A 350 -20.32 -9.98 2.50
C GLN A 350 -20.87 -10.14 3.93
N THR A 351 -21.88 -10.98 4.15
CA THR A 351 -22.51 -11.12 5.49
C THR A 351 -21.53 -11.63 6.54
N LEU A 352 -20.74 -12.66 6.23
CA LEU A 352 -19.67 -13.15 7.10
C LEU A 352 -18.58 -12.11 7.33
N ALA A 353 -18.24 -11.30 6.31
CA ALA A 353 -17.29 -10.21 6.47
C ALA A 353 -17.79 -9.15 7.48
N GLU A 354 -19.07 -8.81 7.40
CA GLU A 354 -19.72 -7.91 8.35
C GLU A 354 -19.74 -8.48 9.77
N GLU A 355 -20.07 -9.76 9.94
CA GLU A 355 -20.04 -10.45 11.25
C GLU A 355 -18.64 -10.47 11.86
N ILE A 356 -17.59 -10.77 11.07
CA ILE A 356 -16.20 -10.73 11.53
C ILE A 356 -15.77 -9.30 11.87
N GLY A 357 -16.16 -8.31 11.05
CA GLY A 357 -15.95 -6.90 11.33
C GLY A 357 -16.60 -6.47 12.66
N GLN A 358 -17.84 -6.87 12.90
CA GLN A 358 -18.54 -6.62 14.16
C GLN A 358 -17.86 -7.33 15.35
N ALA A 359 -17.42 -8.58 15.18
CA ALA A 359 -16.69 -9.31 16.22
C ALA A 359 -15.38 -8.62 16.61
N TYR A 360 -14.66 -8.07 15.62
CA TYR A 360 -13.48 -7.24 15.83
C TYR A 360 -13.85 -5.97 16.60
N MET A 361 -14.85 -5.21 16.13
CA MET A 361 -15.30 -3.98 16.77
C MET A 361 -15.70 -4.19 18.24
N ASN A 362 -16.47 -5.23 18.53
CA ASN A 362 -16.89 -5.59 19.89
C ASN A 362 -15.69 -5.93 20.77
N THR A 363 -14.70 -6.64 20.21
CA THR A 363 -13.48 -7.02 20.93
C THR A 363 -12.61 -5.80 21.22
N MET A 364 -12.42 -4.90 20.26
CA MET A 364 -11.64 -3.66 20.45
C MET A 364 -12.36 -2.67 21.38
N ARG A 365 -13.69 -2.57 21.29
CA ARG A 365 -14.51 -1.78 22.22
C ARG A 365 -14.30 -2.24 23.66
N TRP A 366 -14.41 -3.55 23.90
CA TRP A 366 -14.12 -4.13 25.22
C TRP A 366 -12.66 -3.92 25.64
N TYR A 367 -11.71 -4.12 24.72
CA TYR A 367 -10.29 -3.96 24.98
C TYR A 367 -9.98 -2.54 25.46
N TYR A 368 -10.33 -1.51 24.69
CA TYR A 368 -10.05 -0.13 25.08
C TYR A 368 -10.79 0.26 26.35
N LEU A 369 -12.07 -0.09 26.48
CA LEU A 369 -12.85 0.22 27.67
C LEU A 369 -12.20 -0.36 28.94
N ASN A 370 -11.84 -1.65 28.94
CA ASN A 370 -11.23 -2.29 30.11
C ASN A 370 -9.86 -1.69 30.44
N HIS A 371 -9.03 -1.40 29.43
CA HIS A 371 -7.71 -0.82 29.65
C HIS A 371 -7.78 0.63 30.17
N PHE A 372 -8.64 1.47 29.59
CA PHE A 372 -8.81 2.85 30.05
C PHE A 372 -9.53 2.94 31.39
N THR A 373 -10.45 2.02 31.71
CA THR A 373 -11.04 1.94 33.06
C THR A 373 -9.99 1.62 34.12
N ARG A 374 -9.07 0.68 33.84
CA ARG A 374 -7.96 0.39 34.77
C ARG A 374 -7.01 1.58 34.89
N TYR A 375 -6.74 2.25 33.78
CA TYR A 375 -5.85 3.39 33.76
C TYR A 375 -6.42 4.60 34.51
N GLU A 376 -7.72 4.88 34.34
CA GLU A 376 -8.44 5.91 35.07
C GLU A 376 -8.39 5.66 36.59
N ARG A 377 -8.61 4.42 37.04
CA ARG A 377 -8.45 4.02 38.45
C ARG A 377 -7.02 4.13 38.98
N ALA A 378 -6.02 3.91 38.14
CA ALA A 378 -4.63 4.10 38.53
C ALA A 378 -4.32 5.60 38.69
N LEU A 379 -4.79 6.43 37.75
CA LEU A 379 -4.63 7.89 37.81
C LEU A 379 -5.41 8.54 38.95
N SER A 380 -6.56 7.97 39.36
CA SER A 380 -7.32 8.47 40.51
C SER A 380 -6.60 8.29 41.84
N LYS A 381 -5.58 7.43 41.92
CA LYS A 381 -4.73 7.25 43.11
C LYS A 381 -3.66 8.32 43.25
N VAL A 382 -3.36 9.07 42.17
CA VAL A 382 -2.36 10.13 42.18
C VAL A 382 -2.84 11.26 43.10
N LYS A 383 -1.96 11.72 44.00
CA LYS A 383 -2.30 12.80 44.95
C LYS A 383 -2.33 14.14 44.22
N ILE A 384 -3.44 14.88 44.37
CA ILE A 384 -3.64 16.19 43.74
C ILE A 384 -3.66 17.29 44.82
N HIS A 385 -3.05 18.44 44.54
CA HIS A 385 -3.19 19.64 45.37
C HIS A 385 -4.64 20.11 45.40
N VAL A 386 -5.19 20.34 46.59
CA VAL A 386 -6.53 20.89 46.79
C VAL A 386 -6.40 22.41 46.90
N ILE A 387 -6.92 23.13 45.90
CA ILE A 387 -7.03 24.59 45.91
C ILE A 387 -8.45 24.94 46.34
N ASP A 388 -8.57 25.69 47.43
CA ASP A 388 -9.84 25.95 48.10
C ASP A 388 -10.57 27.15 47.49
N LYS A 389 -11.88 27.25 47.71
CA LYS A 389 -12.72 28.40 47.32
C LYS A 389 -12.24 29.71 47.93
N HIS A 390 -11.48 29.64 49.02
CA HIS A 390 -10.94 30.80 49.73
C HIS A 390 -9.61 31.32 49.13
N ASP A 391 -9.00 30.58 48.20
CA ASP A 391 -7.79 30.98 47.48
C ASP A 391 -8.13 31.93 46.32
N VAL A 392 -8.92 32.95 46.63
CA VAL A 392 -9.34 34.00 45.70
C VAL A 392 -8.62 35.30 46.04
N LEU A 393 -8.42 36.15 45.02
CA LEU A 393 -7.72 37.43 45.15
C LEU A 393 -8.25 38.26 46.34
N GLY A 394 -9.57 38.28 46.52
CA GLY A 394 -10.31 39.00 47.56
C GLY A 394 -10.24 38.46 48.99
N ASN A 395 -9.31 37.59 49.35
CA ASN A 395 -9.19 37.09 50.73
C ASN A 395 -7.89 37.62 51.36
N ASP A 396 -7.96 38.20 52.57
CA ASP A 396 -6.78 38.79 53.23
C ASP A 396 -5.87 37.70 53.80
N ASP A 397 -4.55 37.84 53.61
CA ASP A 397 -3.50 36.90 54.04
C ASP A 397 -3.18 37.03 55.54
N SER A 398 -4.13 37.53 56.33
CA SER A 398 -3.98 37.44 57.78
C SER A 398 -3.81 35.96 58.11
N PRO A 399 -2.66 35.54 58.68
CA PRO A 399 -2.43 34.14 59.00
C PRO A 399 -3.57 33.75 59.90
N ARG A 400 -4.49 32.94 59.35
CA ARG A 400 -5.68 32.52 60.07
C ARG A 400 -5.15 31.88 61.34
N LYS A 401 -5.30 32.58 62.48
CA LYS A 401 -5.21 31.96 63.80
C LYS A 401 -6.24 30.85 63.74
N SER A 402 -5.73 29.63 63.54
CA SER A 402 -6.48 28.40 63.38
C SER A 402 -7.59 28.35 64.42
N THR A 403 -8.82 28.60 63.98
CA THR A 403 -9.99 28.30 64.79
C THR A 403 -10.19 26.81 64.65
N LEU A 404 -9.91 26.14 65.76
CA LEU A 404 -9.52 24.76 65.92
C LEU A 404 -10.69 23.78 65.79
N LEU A 405 -11.55 23.86 64.77
CA LEU A 405 -12.72 22.98 64.69
C LEU A 405 -13.40 22.94 63.31
N THR A 406 -12.76 22.35 62.30
CA THR A 406 -13.43 21.64 61.19
C THR A 406 -12.48 20.66 60.46
N SER A 407 -12.78 19.36 60.60
CA SER A 407 -12.46 18.20 59.73
C SER A 407 -11.19 18.17 58.86
N SER A 408 -10.16 17.47 59.35
CA SER A 408 -9.50 16.31 58.72
C SER A 408 -9.49 16.14 57.18
N LYS A 409 -8.98 17.10 56.41
CA LYS A 409 -8.30 16.77 55.14
C LYS A 409 -6.84 17.19 55.28
N ALA A 410 -5.91 16.25 55.07
CA ALA A 410 -4.48 16.53 55.10
C ALA A 410 -4.18 17.63 54.08
N ALA A 411 -3.84 18.83 54.57
CA ALA A 411 -3.32 19.88 53.71
C ALA A 411 -2.04 19.34 53.09
N GLY A 412 -2.00 19.27 51.75
CA GLY A 412 -0.79 18.93 51.01
C GLY A 412 0.33 19.95 51.28
N PRO A 413 1.48 19.79 50.61
CA PRO A 413 2.55 20.78 50.67
C PRO A 413 2.02 22.19 50.40
N PRO A 414 2.57 23.24 51.06
CA PRO A 414 2.14 24.61 50.82
C PRO A 414 2.32 24.96 49.34
N HIS A 415 1.25 25.42 48.70
CA HIS A 415 1.21 25.82 47.29
C HIS A 415 0.83 27.29 47.19
N ASP A 416 1.49 28.01 46.27
CA ASP A 416 1.13 29.37 45.91
C ASP A 416 0.09 29.38 44.79
N ALA A 417 -1.17 29.64 45.14
CA ALA A 417 -2.30 29.65 44.22
C ALA A 417 -2.18 30.65 43.06
N PHE A 418 -1.35 31.70 43.20
CA PHE A 418 -1.25 32.79 42.23
C PHE A 418 0.02 32.77 41.38
N SER A 419 0.95 31.86 41.66
CA SER A 419 2.19 31.70 40.89
C SER A 419 2.15 30.47 39.98
N LEU A 420 2.39 30.66 38.67
CA LEU A 420 2.44 29.56 37.70
C LEU A 420 3.64 28.62 37.93
N GLY A 421 4.79 29.16 38.35
CA GLY A 421 5.99 28.39 38.67
C GLY A 421 6.41 27.40 37.57
N ARG A 422 6.77 26.17 37.97
CA ARG A 422 7.16 25.08 37.06
C ARG A 422 5.99 24.35 36.40
N ARG A 423 4.74 24.75 36.67
CA ARG A 423 3.56 24.07 36.10
C ARG A 423 3.50 24.19 34.58
N ASN A 424 4.07 25.26 34.01
CA ASN A 424 4.17 25.45 32.57
C ASN A 424 5.05 24.40 31.87
N ASP A 425 5.95 23.74 32.61
CA ASP A 425 6.84 22.71 32.05
C ASP A 425 6.04 21.55 31.45
N ILE A 426 4.81 21.31 31.92
CA ILE A 426 3.93 20.28 31.36
C ILE A 426 3.58 20.50 29.88
N LEU A 427 3.59 21.77 29.44
CA LEU A 427 3.34 22.16 28.05
C LEU A 427 4.63 22.13 27.22
N THR A 428 5.77 22.47 27.80
CA THR A 428 7.05 22.62 27.09
C THR A 428 7.90 21.34 27.07
N THR A 429 7.65 20.42 28.01
CA THR A 429 8.42 19.19 28.16
C THR A 429 8.31 18.32 26.90
N SER A 430 9.46 18.06 26.28
CA SER A 430 9.61 17.24 25.07
C SER A 430 9.27 15.75 25.28
N ASN A 431 9.08 15.31 26.52
CA ASN A 431 8.70 13.93 26.81
C ASN A 431 7.23 13.68 26.44
N GLN A 432 7.00 13.23 25.20
CA GLN A 432 5.67 13.03 24.60
C GLN A 432 4.93 11.79 25.09
N ALA A 433 5.43 11.16 26.15
CA ALA A 433 4.97 9.86 26.56
C ALA A 433 4.14 10.02 27.88
N ALA A 434 2.89 9.55 27.88
CA ALA A 434 1.95 9.50 29.01
C ALA A 434 2.24 8.45 30.09
N LEU A 435 2.42 8.78 31.37
CA LEU A 435 2.78 7.84 32.45
C LEU A 435 2.15 6.41 32.41
N PRO A 436 2.93 5.33 32.57
CA PRO A 436 2.42 3.98 32.75
C PRO A 436 1.49 3.79 33.94
N SER A 437 0.51 2.88 33.81
CA SER A 437 -0.42 2.57 34.90
C SER A 437 0.28 2.10 36.17
N HIS A 438 1.33 1.27 36.08
CA HIS A 438 2.07 0.80 37.25
C HIS A 438 2.83 1.93 37.94
N LEU A 439 3.49 2.80 37.16
CA LEU A 439 4.18 3.97 37.71
C LEU A 439 3.21 5.00 38.30
N ALA A 440 1.99 5.10 37.77
CA ALA A 440 0.96 5.97 38.34
C ALA A 440 0.51 5.53 39.74
N GLU A 441 0.50 4.22 40.02
CA GLU A 441 0.13 3.70 41.34
C GLU A 441 1.24 3.84 42.38
N GLU A 442 2.49 3.78 41.94
CA GLU A 442 3.68 3.93 42.80
C GLU A 442 4.05 5.40 43.04
N ASP A 443 3.45 6.33 42.30
CA ASP A 443 3.76 7.75 42.41
C ASP A 443 3.26 8.32 43.74
N THR A 444 4.21 8.67 44.60
CA THR A 444 3.95 9.26 45.92
C THR A 444 3.95 10.79 45.89
N ALA A 445 4.38 11.40 44.79
CA ALA A 445 4.46 12.86 44.65
C ALA A 445 3.06 13.48 44.56
N THR A 446 2.94 14.71 45.05
CA THR A 446 1.70 15.49 44.92
C THR A 446 1.80 16.32 43.65
N HIS A 447 0.81 16.16 42.77
CA HIS A 447 0.73 16.83 41.48
C HIS A 447 -0.43 17.81 41.41
N TYR A 448 -0.54 18.54 40.32
CA TYR A 448 -1.70 19.38 40.03
C TYR A 448 -2.68 18.65 39.09
N LEU A 449 -3.87 19.22 38.92
CA LEU A 449 -4.96 18.58 38.18
C LEU A 449 -4.63 18.33 36.70
N GLU A 450 -3.75 19.14 36.09
CA GLU A 450 -3.30 18.98 34.72
C GLU A 450 -2.48 17.70 34.50
N PHE A 451 -1.90 17.11 35.54
CA PHE A 451 -1.08 15.92 35.43
C PHE A 451 -1.89 14.65 35.07
N PRO A 452 -2.91 14.24 35.86
CA PRO A 452 -3.77 13.11 35.46
C PRO A 452 -4.53 13.42 34.17
N PHE A 453 -4.98 14.66 33.96
CA PHE A 453 -5.63 15.08 32.72
C PHE A 453 -4.73 14.86 31.50
N ARG A 454 -3.47 15.33 31.55
CA ARG A 454 -2.51 15.15 30.46
C ARG A 454 -2.29 13.68 30.16
N ASN A 455 -1.97 12.88 31.18
CA ASN A 455 -1.56 11.50 30.97
C ASN A 455 -2.69 10.66 30.40
N PHE A 456 -3.92 10.82 30.91
CA PHE A 456 -5.09 10.15 30.34
C PHE A 456 -5.32 10.54 28.87
N ASN A 457 -5.43 11.84 28.59
CA ASN A 457 -5.77 12.32 27.26
C ASN A 457 -4.67 12.07 26.24
N LEU A 458 -3.40 12.20 26.61
CA LEU A 458 -2.27 11.89 25.74
C LEU A 458 -2.27 10.41 25.34
N ALA A 459 -2.47 9.50 26.30
CA ALA A 459 -2.60 8.08 26.01
C ALA A 459 -3.81 7.79 25.13
N LEU A 460 -4.95 8.44 25.37
CA LEU A 460 -6.15 8.30 24.56
C LEU A 460 -5.90 8.72 23.10
N ILE A 461 -5.33 9.91 22.89
CA ILE A 461 -5.06 10.46 21.56
C ILE A 461 -4.07 9.60 20.78
N ASP A 462 -3.02 9.06 21.42
CA ASP A 462 -2.10 8.13 20.78
C ASP A 462 -2.80 6.85 20.30
N ASN A 463 -3.72 6.30 21.10
CA ASN A 463 -4.48 5.11 20.74
C ASN A 463 -5.53 5.39 19.67
N ILE A 464 -6.17 6.56 19.70
CA ILE A 464 -7.06 7.05 18.62
C ILE A 464 -6.29 7.06 17.29
N CYS A 465 -5.08 7.64 17.29
CA CYS A 465 -4.25 7.72 16.09
C CYS A 465 -3.85 6.35 15.56
N ALA A 466 -3.40 5.45 16.44
CA ALA A 466 -3.01 4.11 16.05
C ALA A 466 -4.19 3.31 15.47
N GLU A 467 -5.34 3.34 16.16
CA GLU A 467 -6.51 2.55 15.75
C GLU A 467 -7.13 3.08 14.48
N TYR A 468 -7.31 4.39 14.32
CA TYR A 468 -7.88 4.94 13.09
C TYR A 468 -6.98 4.66 11.87
N SER A 469 -5.65 4.74 12.06
CA SER A 469 -4.69 4.37 11.02
C SER A 469 -4.80 2.88 10.65
N PHE A 470 -4.95 2.00 11.65
CA PHE A 470 -5.18 0.58 11.44
C PHE A 470 -6.49 0.31 10.68
N LEU A 471 -7.60 0.84 11.18
CA LEU A 471 -8.92 0.62 10.59
C LEU A 471 -8.95 1.10 9.14
N THR A 472 -8.33 2.24 8.86
CA THR A 472 -8.19 2.75 7.50
C THR A 472 -7.34 1.82 6.63
N ALA A 473 -6.20 1.35 7.13
CA ALA A 473 -5.32 0.47 6.36
C ALA A 473 -5.94 -0.91 6.05
N PHE A 474 -6.71 -1.47 6.99
CA PHE A 474 -7.28 -2.81 6.88
C PHE A 474 -8.64 -2.82 6.17
N PHE A 475 -9.56 -1.90 6.51
CA PHE A 475 -10.93 -1.91 6.00
C PHE A 475 -11.15 -1.03 4.76
N SER A 476 -10.33 -0.01 4.50
CA SER A 476 -10.53 0.89 3.36
C SER A 476 -10.53 0.24 1.96
N PRO A 477 -9.82 -0.88 1.69
CA PRO A 477 -9.91 -1.54 0.39
C PRO A 477 -11.33 -2.05 0.07
N SER A 478 -12.14 -2.33 1.09
CA SER A 478 -13.48 -2.91 0.96
C SER A 478 -14.60 -1.95 1.37
N LEU A 479 -14.30 -1.02 2.28
CA LEU A 479 -15.27 -0.10 2.89
C LEU A 479 -14.91 1.37 2.62
N SER A 480 -15.95 2.20 2.52
CA SER A 480 -15.81 3.66 2.48
C SER A 480 -15.22 4.20 3.80
N PHE A 481 -14.43 5.28 3.70
CA PHE A 481 -13.90 6.01 4.86
C PHE A 481 -15.00 6.45 5.84
N GLN A 482 -16.21 6.73 5.38
CA GLN A 482 -17.34 7.09 6.26
C GLN A 482 -17.77 5.91 7.14
N THR A 483 -17.80 4.69 6.59
CA THR A 483 -18.11 3.47 7.34
C THR A 483 -17.01 3.17 8.35
N VAL A 484 -15.74 3.34 7.96
CA VAL A 484 -14.58 3.21 8.86
C VAL A 484 -14.68 4.19 10.03
N ALA A 485 -15.07 5.44 9.78
CA ALA A 485 -15.31 6.42 10.83
C ALA A 485 -16.46 6.01 11.78
N ARG A 486 -17.53 5.40 11.26
CA ARG A 486 -18.60 4.85 12.11
C ARG A 486 -18.12 3.69 12.98
N TYR A 487 -17.30 2.79 12.42
CA TYR A 487 -16.70 1.68 13.17
C TYR A 487 -15.81 2.19 14.30
N PHE A 488 -14.97 3.18 14.00
CA PHE A 488 -14.13 3.83 14.99
C PHE A 488 -14.97 4.45 16.12
N ASN A 489 -16.00 5.23 15.79
CA ASN A 489 -16.87 5.87 16.79
C ASN A 489 -17.58 4.83 17.66
N TYR A 490 -18.02 3.71 17.07
CA TYR A 490 -18.59 2.61 17.84
C TYR A 490 -17.58 1.98 18.81
N ILE A 491 -16.32 1.82 18.42
CA ILE A 491 -15.26 1.27 19.30
C ILE A 491 -14.94 2.23 20.44
N PHE A 492 -14.75 3.53 20.15
CA PHE A 492 -14.23 4.49 21.12
C PHE A 492 -15.29 5.24 21.93
N SER A 493 -16.56 5.23 21.53
CA SER A 493 -17.62 5.95 22.24
C SER A 493 -17.62 5.74 23.76
N PRO A 494 -17.53 4.51 24.31
CA PRO A 494 -17.44 4.30 25.76
C PRO A 494 -16.17 4.87 26.39
N THR A 495 -15.05 4.80 25.67
CA THR A 495 -13.76 5.33 26.12
C THR A 495 -13.76 6.86 26.16
N PHE A 496 -14.47 7.49 25.21
CA PHE A 496 -14.68 8.94 25.19
C PHE A 496 -15.51 9.39 26.39
N GLU A 497 -16.59 8.67 26.70
CA GLU A 497 -17.38 8.94 27.92
C GLU A 497 -16.53 8.81 29.19
N LEU A 498 -15.65 7.81 29.29
CA LEU A 498 -14.71 7.71 30.42
C LEU A 498 -13.79 8.95 30.52
N GLY A 499 -13.24 9.42 29.39
CA GLY A 499 -12.39 10.61 29.36
C GLY A 499 -13.13 11.90 29.74
N HIS A 500 -14.37 12.06 29.27
CA HIS A 500 -15.23 13.18 29.66
C HIS A 500 -15.61 13.11 31.14
N ASN A 501 -15.92 11.93 31.66
CA ASN A 501 -16.23 11.72 33.08
C ASN A 501 -15.02 12.02 33.98
N LEU A 502 -13.82 11.57 33.61
CA LEU A 502 -12.59 11.90 34.32
C LEU A 502 -12.37 13.42 34.34
N THR A 503 -12.48 14.07 33.18
CA THR A 503 -12.33 15.53 33.07
C THR A 503 -13.35 16.24 33.95
N LYS A 504 -14.62 15.83 33.89
CA LYS A 504 -15.69 16.39 34.73
C LYS A 504 -15.39 16.21 36.23
N SER A 505 -14.90 15.04 36.63
CA SER A 505 -14.50 14.77 38.03
C SER A 505 -13.39 15.70 38.48
N LEU A 506 -12.33 15.85 37.68
CA LEU A 506 -11.20 16.74 37.98
C LEU A 506 -11.59 18.22 38.05
N VAL A 507 -12.60 18.63 37.28
CA VAL A 507 -12.94 20.04 37.05
C VAL A 507 -14.07 20.54 37.97
N SER A 508 -14.94 19.64 38.44
CA SER A 508 -16.16 20.00 39.19
C SER A 508 -15.92 20.75 40.50
N GLU A 509 -14.93 20.34 41.29
CA GLU A 509 -14.66 20.89 42.63
C GLU A 509 -13.43 21.81 42.69
N THR A 510 -12.74 22.03 41.57
CA THR A 510 -11.49 22.80 41.56
C THR A 510 -11.73 24.30 41.46
N PHE A 511 -10.92 25.08 42.18
CA PHE A 511 -10.87 26.54 42.15
C PHE A 511 -9.57 27.06 41.51
N ASP A 512 -8.84 26.18 40.82
CA ASP A 512 -7.57 26.47 40.17
C ASP A 512 -7.74 27.01 38.75
N SER A 513 -7.54 28.32 38.58
CA SER A 513 -7.59 28.97 37.26
C SER A 513 -6.46 28.51 36.34
N PHE A 514 -5.26 28.27 36.86
CA PHE A 514 -4.11 27.87 36.04
C PHE A 514 -4.22 26.43 35.58
N GLY A 515 -4.60 25.51 36.47
CA GLY A 515 -4.75 24.10 36.11
C GLY A 515 -5.82 23.90 35.03
N LEU A 516 -6.92 24.65 35.11
CA LEU A 516 -7.92 24.65 34.04
C LEU A 516 -7.40 25.19 32.72
N LEU A 517 -6.72 26.33 32.75
CA LEU A 517 -6.17 26.91 31.53
C LEU A 517 -5.09 26.00 30.91
N LEU A 518 -4.25 25.36 31.73
CA LEU A 518 -3.29 24.34 31.30
C LEU A 518 -4.00 23.14 30.64
N CYS A 519 -5.10 22.64 31.21
CA CYS A 519 -5.91 21.59 30.60
C CYS A 519 -6.48 22.02 29.25
N VAL A 520 -6.94 23.27 29.12
CA VAL A 520 -7.38 23.83 27.83
C VAL A 520 -6.23 23.84 26.82
N ARG A 521 -5.04 24.32 27.21
CA ARG A 521 -3.86 24.34 26.32
C ARG A 521 -3.43 22.94 25.91
N LEU A 522 -3.47 21.98 26.83
CA LEU A 522 -3.21 20.57 26.52
C LEU A 522 -4.23 20.02 25.51
N ASN A 523 -5.52 20.32 25.69
CA ASN A 523 -6.56 19.90 24.75
C ASN A 523 -6.39 20.52 23.36
N GLN A 524 -5.97 21.78 23.27
CA GLN A 524 -5.60 22.45 22.01
C GLN A 524 -4.39 21.76 21.34
N LYS A 525 -3.36 21.38 22.12
CA LYS A 525 -2.22 20.61 21.59
C LYS A 525 -2.64 19.24 21.07
N PHE A 526 -3.56 18.56 21.76
CA PHE A 526 -4.12 17.29 21.29
C PHE A 526 -4.92 17.45 19.99
N ASN A 527 -5.70 18.53 19.86
CA ASN A 527 -6.39 18.88 18.62
C ASN A 527 -5.41 19.08 17.47
N PHE A 528 -4.37 19.90 17.67
CA PHE A 528 -3.34 20.14 16.67
C PHE A 528 -2.63 18.84 16.24
N LYS A 529 -2.38 17.93 17.18
CA LYS A 529 -1.82 16.61 16.90
C LYS A 529 -2.75 15.79 15.99
N LEU A 530 -4.05 15.72 16.28
CA LEU A 530 -5.03 15.01 15.44
C LEU A 530 -5.11 15.61 14.03
N GLN A 531 -5.14 16.94 13.92
CA GLN A 531 -5.15 17.65 12.63
C GLN A 531 -3.89 17.39 11.82
N ARG A 532 -2.71 17.42 12.46
CA ARG A 532 -1.43 17.10 11.81
C ARG A 532 -1.41 15.67 11.26
N HIS A 533 -2.03 14.73 11.98
CA HIS A 533 -2.17 13.34 11.53
C HIS A 533 -3.36 13.11 10.60
N LYS A 534 -4.17 14.15 10.29
CA LYS A 534 -5.37 14.10 9.44
C LYS A 534 -6.42 13.10 9.93
N ILE A 535 -6.68 13.08 11.24
CA ILE A 535 -7.64 12.15 11.86
C ILE A 535 -8.89 12.93 12.32
N PRO A 536 -10.00 12.88 11.56
CA PRO A 536 -11.20 13.67 11.87
C PRO A 536 -12.08 13.08 12.97
N VAL A 537 -11.88 11.80 13.33
CA VAL A 537 -12.78 11.09 14.27
C VAL A 537 -12.61 11.50 15.74
N GLY A 538 -11.51 12.18 16.09
CA GLY A 538 -11.25 12.64 17.46
C GLY A 538 -11.85 14.01 17.79
N ASP A 539 -12.35 14.74 16.79
CA ASP A 539 -12.78 16.14 16.96
C ASP A 539 -13.98 16.27 17.92
N SER A 540 -14.90 15.30 17.90
CA SER A 540 -16.06 15.26 18.80
C SER A 540 -15.62 15.16 20.27
N TYR A 541 -14.61 14.34 20.56
CA TYR A 541 -14.06 14.20 21.90
C TYR A 541 -13.40 15.49 22.38
N ILE A 542 -12.54 16.09 21.55
CA ILE A 542 -11.85 17.36 21.85
C ILE A 542 -12.86 18.48 22.13
N ASN A 543 -13.89 18.59 21.29
CA ASN A 543 -14.94 19.59 21.45
C ASN A 543 -15.75 19.37 22.73
N GLY A 544 -16.12 18.11 23.04
CA GLY A 544 -16.77 17.77 24.30
C GLY A 544 -15.93 18.16 25.52
N THR A 545 -14.62 17.92 25.48
CA THR A 545 -13.68 18.33 26.54
C THR A 545 -13.61 19.85 26.67
N ASN A 546 -13.61 20.61 25.57
CA ASN A 546 -13.66 22.07 25.60
C ASN A 546 -14.95 22.60 26.26
N MET A 547 -16.09 21.95 25.99
CA MET A 547 -17.39 22.30 26.59
C MET A 547 -17.45 22.01 28.10
N LEU A 548 -16.53 21.21 28.65
CA LEU A 548 -16.39 21.00 30.10
C LEU A 548 -15.43 22.01 30.73
N LEU A 549 -14.33 22.35 30.04
CA LEU A 549 -13.26 23.18 30.60
C LEU A 549 -13.61 24.68 30.60
N TRP A 550 -14.07 25.23 29.46
CA TRP A 550 -14.26 26.68 29.32
C TRP A 550 -15.33 27.27 30.24
N PRO A 551 -16.55 26.67 30.36
CA PRO A 551 -17.55 27.20 31.27
C PRO A 551 -17.07 27.19 32.73
N ARG A 552 -16.32 26.15 33.13
CA ARG A 552 -15.75 26.10 34.48
C ARG A 552 -14.71 27.20 34.68
N PHE A 553 -13.82 27.41 33.72
CA PHE A 553 -12.82 28.47 33.81
C PHE A 553 -13.48 29.85 34.01
N GLN A 554 -14.55 30.15 33.26
CA GLN A 554 -15.31 31.38 33.43
C GLN A 554 -15.90 31.52 34.83
N VAL A 555 -16.47 30.45 35.40
CA VAL A 555 -16.99 30.45 36.78
C VAL A 555 -15.89 30.80 37.79
N ILE A 556 -14.68 30.25 37.65
CA ILE A 556 -13.57 30.56 38.57
C ILE A 556 -13.11 32.02 38.42
N MET A 557 -13.00 32.51 37.18
CA MET A 557 -12.66 33.92 36.96
C MET A 557 -13.74 34.86 37.52
N ASP A 558 -15.00 34.48 37.43
CA ASP A 558 -16.10 35.24 38.02
C ASP A 558 -16.09 35.21 39.54
N LEU A 559 -15.67 34.10 40.17
CA LEU A 559 -15.43 34.03 41.61
C LEU A 559 -14.30 34.97 42.05
N HIS A 560 -13.21 35.06 41.27
CA HIS A 560 -12.17 36.07 41.54
C HIS A 560 -12.74 37.48 41.43
N CYS A 561 -13.52 37.79 40.40
CA CYS A 561 -14.16 39.10 40.25
C CYS A 561 -15.12 39.42 41.42
N GLU A 562 -15.93 38.46 41.84
CA GLU A 562 -16.87 38.61 42.95
C GLU A 562 -16.13 38.80 44.28
N SER A 563 -15.04 38.06 44.50
CA SER A 563 -14.20 38.22 45.69
C SER A 563 -13.63 39.64 45.82
N VAL A 564 -13.15 40.20 44.70
CA VAL A 564 -12.65 41.58 44.64
C VAL A 564 -13.78 42.57 44.90
N ARG A 565 -14.94 42.41 44.24
CA ARG A 565 -16.12 43.28 44.46
C ARG A 565 -16.60 43.26 45.90
N LYS A 566 -16.60 42.08 46.55
CA LYS A 566 -17.02 41.91 47.94
C LYS A 566 -16.05 42.58 48.92
N LEU A 567 -14.74 42.50 48.69
CA LEU A 567 -13.78 43.30 49.45
C LEU A 567 -13.99 44.79 49.23
N THR A 568 -14.21 45.21 47.98
CA THR A 568 -14.47 46.61 47.63
C THR A 568 -15.69 47.15 48.37
N SER A 569 -16.78 46.38 48.50
CA SER A 569 -17.96 46.79 49.28
C SER A 569 -17.72 46.85 50.78
N ASN A 570 -16.82 46.02 51.31
CA ASN A 570 -16.50 45.97 52.74
C ASN A 570 -15.50 47.04 53.18
N LEU A 571 -14.89 47.77 52.22
CA LEU A 571 -13.94 48.83 52.53
C LEU A 571 -14.65 50.00 53.25
N PRO A 572 -14.07 50.59 54.31
CA PRO A 572 -14.66 51.73 55.00
C PRO A 572 -14.91 52.91 54.04
N SER A 573 -16.14 53.41 54.02
CA SER A 573 -16.52 54.57 53.17
C SER A 573 -16.22 55.92 53.84
N ALA A 574 -15.90 55.93 55.14
CA ALA A 574 -15.58 57.12 55.90
C ALA A 574 -14.05 57.33 55.98
N PRO A 575 -13.57 58.59 55.94
CA PRO A 575 -12.16 58.88 56.19
C PRO A 575 -11.75 58.37 57.59
N PRO A 576 -10.50 57.90 57.77
CA PRO A 576 -10.05 57.34 59.04
C PRO A 576 -10.19 58.38 60.15
N THR A 577 -10.86 57.99 61.24
CA THR A 577 -11.05 58.88 62.41
C THR A 577 -9.98 58.64 63.47
N SER A 578 -9.22 57.54 63.36
CA SER A 578 -8.22 57.14 64.35
C SER A 578 -6.78 57.28 63.83
N LYS A 579 -5.85 57.72 64.70
CA LYS A 579 -4.40 57.81 64.40
C LYS A 579 -3.78 56.46 63.96
N ALA A 580 -4.35 55.34 64.40
CA ALA A 580 -3.91 54.00 64.02
C ALA A 580 -4.31 53.62 62.58
N GLU A 581 -5.44 54.12 62.08
CA GLU A 581 -5.84 53.95 60.68
C GLU A 581 -5.05 54.88 59.74
N LEU A 582 -4.77 56.11 60.17
CA LEU A 582 -3.89 57.05 59.47
C LEU A 582 -2.46 56.50 59.30
N ALA A 583 -1.94 55.76 60.28
CA ALA A 583 -0.62 55.12 60.19
C ALA A 583 -0.57 53.93 59.20
N LYS A 584 -1.73 53.34 58.86
CA LYS A 584 -1.85 52.27 57.85
C LYS A 584 -2.01 52.81 56.43
N GLN A 585 -2.22 54.13 56.27
CA GLN A 585 -2.32 54.77 54.96
C GLN A 585 -0.94 54.97 54.35
N SER A 586 -0.50 53.96 53.60
CA SER A 586 0.75 54.00 52.84
C SER A 586 0.49 54.27 51.36
N ALA A 587 1.43 54.94 50.70
CA ALA A 587 1.49 55.02 49.24
C ALA A 587 2.08 53.74 48.61
N ALA A 588 2.35 52.71 49.41
CA ALA A 588 2.83 51.42 48.95
C ALA A 588 1.79 50.72 48.04
N PRO A 589 2.24 49.93 47.05
CA PRO A 589 1.36 49.13 46.22
C PRO A 589 0.43 48.24 47.06
N SER A 590 -0.83 48.14 46.65
CA SER A 590 -1.77 47.21 47.30
C SER A 590 -1.31 45.75 47.13
N PHE A 591 -1.46 44.93 48.17
CA PHE A 591 -1.27 43.47 48.06
C PHE A 591 -2.14 42.86 46.94
N MET A 592 -3.31 43.45 46.68
CA MET A 592 -4.21 43.06 45.59
C MET A 592 -3.58 43.30 44.22
N ALA A 593 -2.86 44.41 44.06
CA ALA A 593 -2.17 44.73 42.82
C ALA A 593 -1.05 43.72 42.54
N GLN A 594 -0.32 43.30 43.58
CA GLN A 594 0.70 42.24 43.46
C GLN A 594 0.10 40.89 43.04
N ARG A 595 -0.94 40.41 43.75
CA ARG A 595 -1.59 39.13 43.44
C ARG A 595 -2.27 39.12 42.08
N PHE A 596 -2.93 40.22 41.73
CA PHE A 596 -3.48 40.39 40.39
C PHE A 596 -2.37 40.34 39.33
N GLY A 597 -1.25 41.03 39.56
CA GLY A 597 -0.08 41.00 38.70
C GLY A 597 0.45 39.59 38.47
N GLN A 598 0.58 38.78 39.53
CA GLN A 598 1.02 37.38 39.44
C GLN A 598 0.01 36.50 38.67
N LEU A 599 -1.28 36.64 38.98
CA LEU A 599 -2.34 35.88 38.30
C LEU A 599 -2.39 36.19 36.80
N ILE A 600 -2.42 37.48 36.44
CA ILE A 600 -2.46 37.89 35.03
C ILE A 600 -1.18 37.49 34.30
N GLN A 601 0.00 37.60 34.93
CA GLN A 601 1.26 37.15 34.33
C GLN A 601 1.20 35.67 33.93
N GLY A 602 0.73 34.80 34.82
CA GLY A 602 0.58 33.38 34.51
C GLY A 602 -0.44 33.11 33.39
N ILE A 603 -1.57 33.83 33.36
CA ILE A 603 -2.58 33.69 32.30
C ILE A 603 -2.03 34.17 30.94
N LEU A 604 -1.26 35.26 30.94
CA LEU A 604 -0.64 35.81 29.74
C LEU A 604 0.42 34.85 29.18
N GLU A 605 1.26 34.27 30.03
CA GLU A 605 2.26 33.28 29.61
C GLU A 605 1.60 32.06 28.96
N LEU A 606 0.49 31.59 29.52
CA LEU A 606 -0.31 30.49 28.95
C LEU A 606 -1.08 30.89 27.68
N SER A 607 -1.13 32.17 27.31
CA SER A 607 -1.91 32.69 26.16
C SER A 607 -1.02 33.30 25.08
N LYS A 608 0.26 32.90 25.02
CA LYS A 608 1.24 33.41 24.06
C LYS A 608 0.95 33.02 22.60
N GLU A 609 0.46 31.80 22.39
CA GLU A 609 0.30 31.17 21.06
C GLU A 609 -1.16 31.17 20.56
N THR A 610 -2.04 31.97 21.18
CA THR A 610 -3.50 31.83 21.04
C THR A 610 -4.12 32.92 20.18
N GLY A 611 -5.24 32.61 19.52
CA GLY A 611 -6.04 33.56 18.74
C GLY A 611 -6.88 34.51 19.62
N ASP A 612 -7.45 35.55 19.00
CA ASP A 612 -8.18 36.62 19.70
C ASP A 612 -9.54 36.19 20.30
N ASP A 613 -10.12 35.08 19.84
CA ASP A 613 -11.52 34.71 20.11
C ASP A 613 -11.75 33.92 21.41
N GLU A 614 -10.75 33.85 22.30
CA GLU A 614 -10.87 33.06 23.53
C GLU A 614 -11.58 33.82 24.67
N PRO A 615 -12.42 33.12 25.47
CA PRO A 615 -13.14 33.74 26.59
C PRO A 615 -12.22 34.25 27.72
N VAL A 616 -10.91 33.98 27.63
CA VAL A 616 -9.89 34.49 28.54
C VAL A 616 -9.81 36.02 28.48
N SER A 617 -9.84 36.62 27.29
CA SER A 617 -9.71 38.08 27.14
C SER A 617 -10.85 38.82 27.84
N THR A 618 -12.11 38.39 27.61
CA THR A 618 -13.29 38.95 28.27
C THR A 618 -13.23 38.77 29.79
N SER A 619 -12.76 37.62 30.27
CA SER A 619 -12.65 37.34 31.71
C SER A 619 -11.58 38.20 32.38
N LEU A 620 -10.45 38.44 31.71
CA LEU A 620 -9.42 39.36 32.19
C LEU A 620 -9.90 40.82 32.20
N ALA A 621 -10.62 41.27 31.17
CA ALA A 621 -11.18 42.62 31.13
C ALA A 621 -12.15 42.87 32.31
N ARG A 622 -13.02 41.91 32.62
CA ARG A 622 -13.92 41.96 33.78
C ARG A 622 -13.14 42.03 35.10
N LEU A 623 -12.11 41.21 35.26
CA LEU A 623 -11.29 41.20 36.48
C LEU A 623 -10.49 42.50 36.65
N ARG A 624 -9.93 43.04 35.56
CA ARG A 624 -9.23 44.33 35.57
C ARG A 624 -10.15 45.47 36.00
N SER A 625 -11.36 45.54 35.45
CA SER A 625 -12.35 46.56 35.84
C SER A 625 -12.73 46.47 37.33
N ALA A 626 -12.85 45.24 37.86
CA ALA A 626 -13.08 45.03 39.29
C ALA A 626 -11.90 45.51 40.16
N LEU A 627 -10.66 45.24 39.72
CA LEU A 627 -9.45 45.74 40.37
C LEU A 627 -9.34 47.26 40.34
N GLU A 628 -9.60 47.87 39.18
CA GLU A 628 -9.58 49.33 39.02
C GLU A 628 -10.56 49.99 39.98
N THR A 629 -11.79 49.46 40.07
CA THR A 629 -12.81 49.94 41.01
C THR A 629 -12.36 49.78 42.46
N PHE A 630 -11.69 48.67 42.80
CA PHE A 630 -11.11 48.43 44.11
C PHE A 630 -10.03 49.47 44.44
N LEU A 631 -9.03 49.63 43.57
CA LEU A 631 -7.92 50.56 43.76
C LEU A 631 -8.40 52.01 43.86
N ALA A 632 -9.38 52.41 43.04
CA ALA A 632 -10.00 53.73 43.11
C ALA A 632 -10.72 53.96 44.45
N ARG A 633 -11.39 52.93 45.01
CA ARG A 633 -12.06 53.04 46.31
C ARG A 633 -11.05 53.08 47.46
N VAL A 634 -9.97 52.30 47.40
CA VAL A 634 -8.85 52.37 48.36
C VAL A 634 -8.21 53.77 48.31
N ALA A 635 -7.94 54.30 47.12
CA ALA A 635 -7.36 55.63 46.95
C ALA A 635 -8.24 56.73 47.56
N LYS A 636 -9.57 56.65 47.44
CA LYS A 636 -10.50 57.60 48.07
C LYS A 636 -10.41 57.60 49.60
N SER A 637 -10.07 56.46 50.22
CA SER A 637 -9.92 56.36 51.68
C SER A 637 -8.64 57.02 52.22
N ILE A 638 -7.60 57.17 51.39
CA ILE A 638 -6.32 57.79 51.76
C ILE A 638 -6.48 59.31 51.91
N ASP A 639 -5.87 59.92 52.92
CA ASP A 639 -5.89 61.38 53.08
C ASP A 639 -4.77 62.06 52.26
N GLY A 640 -5.12 63.14 51.54
CA GLY A 640 -4.22 63.94 50.69
C GLY A 640 -4.11 63.49 49.22
N GLN A 641 -4.52 64.36 48.29
CA GLN A 641 -4.56 64.12 46.84
C GLN A 641 -3.25 63.56 46.26
N ARG A 642 -2.10 64.18 46.60
CA ARG A 642 -0.77 63.74 46.13
C ARG A 642 -0.40 62.33 46.60
N LYS A 643 -0.90 61.87 47.76
CA LYS A 643 -0.67 60.50 48.24
C LYS A 643 -1.58 59.49 47.52
N ARG A 644 -2.80 59.89 47.16
CA ARG A 644 -3.75 59.08 46.37
C ARG A 644 -3.21 58.77 44.98
N GLU A 645 -2.74 59.81 44.28
CA GLU A 645 -2.15 59.67 42.94
C GLU A 645 -0.92 58.76 42.96
N ARG A 646 -0.01 58.97 43.91
CA ARG A 646 1.18 58.12 44.09
C ARG A 646 0.83 56.67 44.41
N PHE A 647 -0.21 56.42 45.21
CA PHE A 647 -0.66 55.05 45.51
C PHE A 647 -1.15 54.33 44.24
N LEU A 648 -1.96 55.01 43.41
CA LEU A 648 -2.45 54.44 42.16
C LEU A 648 -1.30 54.21 41.17
N GLU A 649 -0.42 55.19 40.99
CA GLU A 649 0.76 55.09 40.14
C GLU A 649 1.67 53.93 40.56
N ASN A 650 2.00 53.83 41.85
CA ASN A 650 2.82 52.73 42.37
C ASN A 650 2.14 51.36 42.18
N SER A 651 0.82 51.29 42.34
CA SER A 651 0.06 50.04 42.18
C SER A 651 0.02 49.58 40.72
N PHE A 652 -0.29 50.48 39.77
CA PHE A 652 -0.28 50.15 38.35
C PHE A 652 1.14 49.92 37.81
N SER A 653 2.13 50.68 38.28
CA SER A 653 3.54 50.48 37.95
C SER A 653 4.06 49.11 38.40
N LEU A 654 3.65 48.65 39.59
CA LEU A 654 3.97 47.30 40.05
C LEU A 654 3.38 46.23 39.11
N ILE A 655 2.10 46.36 38.73
CA ILE A 655 1.45 45.41 37.81
C ILE A 655 2.18 45.40 36.47
N LEU A 656 2.49 46.57 35.90
CA LEU A 656 3.23 46.71 34.65
C LEU A 656 4.62 46.08 34.73
N THR A 657 5.31 46.21 35.87
CA THR A 657 6.61 45.59 36.11
C THR A 657 6.49 44.06 36.12
N ILE A 658 5.48 43.51 36.81
CA ILE A 658 5.27 42.05 36.89
C ILE A 658 4.94 41.46 35.51
N ILE A 659 4.09 42.13 34.72
CA ILE A 659 3.74 41.65 33.37
C ILE A 659 4.74 42.06 32.29
N GLY A 660 5.80 42.79 32.64
CA GLY A 660 6.74 43.45 31.73
C GLY A 660 7.53 42.50 30.82
N ASP A 661 7.63 41.23 31.19
CA ASP A 661 8.28 40.18 30.40
C ASP A 661 7.31 39.31 29.58
N ALA A 662 6.01 39.36 29.90
CA ALA A 662 4.97 38.55 29.25
C ALA A 662 4.82 38.83 27.73
N GLN A 663 4.88 37.79 26.91
CA GLN A 663 4.83 37.92 25.45
C GLN A 663 3.46 37.55 24.89
N GLY A 664 3.12 38.08 23.71
CA GLY A 664 1.88 37.77 22.99
C GLY A 664 0.94 38.96 22.83
N LYS A 665 -0.03 38.84 21.92
CA LYS A 665 -0.95 39.93 21.58
C LYS A 665 -1.80 40.38 22.78
N LEU A 666 -2.37 39.43 23.51
CA LEU A 666 -3.14 39.71 24.73
C LEU A 666 -2.29 40.44 25.79
N ALA A 667 -1.01 40.10 25.91
CA ALA A 667 -0.10 40.77 26.84
C ALA A 667 0.13 42.24 26.43
N THR A 668 0.33 42.53 25.14
CA THR A 668 0.47 43.91 24.65
C THR A 668 -0.79 44.74 24.89
N GLU A 669 -1.97 44.17 24.68
CA GLU A 669 -3.25 44.83 24.91
C GLU A 669 -3.45 45.17 26.40
N GLN A 670 -3.20 44.20 27.29
CA GLN A 670 -3.34 44.41 28.73
C GLN A 670 -2.35 45.45 29.25
N ARG A 671 -1.10 45.45 28.76
CA ARG A 671 -0.11 46.48 29.09
C ARG A 671 -0.57 47.87 28.66
N PHE A 672 -1.03 48.01 27.42
CA PHE A 672 -1.54 49.28 26.90
C PHE A 672 -2.72 49.80 27.74
N GLN A 673 -3.68 48.92 28.08
CA GLN A 673 -4.85 49.29 28.88
C GLN A 673 -4.47 49.70 30.32
N ILE A 674 -3.53 48.99 30.97
CA ILE A 674 -3.06 49.35 32.31
C ILE A 674 -2.24 50.65 32.28
N GLN A 675 -1.44 50.86 31.24
CA GLN A 675 -0.68 52.10 31.04
C GLN A 675 -1.62 53.30 30.84
N ALA A 676 -2.69 53.13 30.06
CA ALA A 676 -3.71 54.16 29.87
C ALA A 676 -4.43 54.53 31.19
N MET A 677 -4.68 53.55 32.07
CA MET A 677 -5.24 53.80 33.41
C MET A 677 -4.25 54.57 34.31
N MET A 678 -2.95 54.28 34.18
CA MET A 678 -1.90 54.99 34.90
C MET A 678 -1.82 56.47 34.47
N THR A 679 -1.88 56.76 33.16
CA THR A 679 -1.84 58.14 32.64
C THR A 679 -3.12 58.92 32.95
N ALA A 680 -4.30 58.29 32.86
CA ALA A 680 -5.56 58.93 33.24
C ALA A 680 -5.59 59.37 34.72
N SER A 681 -4.84 58.67 35.59
CA SER A 681 -4.67 59.05 36.99
C SER A 681 -3.73 60.26 37.18
N GLN A 682 -2.93 60.64 36.18
CA GLN A 682 -2.01 61.79 36.21
C GLN A 682 -2.66 63.07 35.64
N ASP A 683 -3.66 62.94 34.76
CA ASP A 683 -4.33 64.05 34.06
C ASP A 683 -5.48 64.69 34.85
N THR A 684 -5.81 64.19 36.04
CA THR A 684 -6.82 64.79 36.95
C THR A 684 -6.27 65.95 37.80
N LYS A 685 -5.21 66.62 37.32
CA LYS A 685 -4.54 67.76 37.95
C LYS A 685 -5.33 69.06 37.90
#